data_AF-A0A2B4S3R1-F1
#
_entry.id   AF-A0A2B4S3R1-F1
#
_cell.length_a   1.000
_cell.length_b   1.000
_cell.length_c   1.000
_cell.angle_alpha   90.00
_cell.angle_beta   90.00
_cell.angle_gamma   90.00
#
_symmetry.space_group_name_H-M   'P 1'
#
loop_
_entity.id
_entity.type
_entity.pdbx_description
1 polymer ?
#
loop_
_entity_poly.entity_id
_entity_poly.type
_entity_poly.pdbx_seq_one_letter_code
_entity_poly.pdbx_strand_id
1 'polypeptide(L)'
;MASTPSNSDLVKPAATTKKIRAKRKLNFSASDYRSKKKFRLKSDIIIPANPPQLKKDCTSTSSDKETPNLKEVEPIKYLIGQLTWGRLKGFDWWPGRVISHIEAQKSPAVEGSYWIKWFGDSKLSMLPVVCLRPLSEFKESFHLSRMRGLYKKAIIDSLEVAAKRCGKVFSKSNKQQSKKGKRGGKKTEPNAVMEKEDEQLSDKEKIEIMVQWAINGFEPSGPDGFAPSEEDMVDIPAPVPQMDLTSEEMTADQKARFGKPINEPNLAEDIKVLFDAVVDGKKKITGICLACGDDKVGTEHPLFEGGLCKECKTSFLENLYLYDEDGSQMYCTICGDGKEVFMCDSTGCFRSYCSLCIGMLCGRNAVREIAAADNWVCYMCSGNSQGLIRPRHNWSAKLQEFFMNDKEQDFKQPYIFPAVPPDERRPIRVLSLFDGIASGFQALKELGVEIEVYYASEIDEHAMQVAKVQHGAKIIHVGDITQISRDKVEELGPFDFVFGGSPCNDLSIANPVRRGICEGTGRLFFDFFRLLQFVRPNSDMERPFFWLFENVVGMRADDKKIISRFLECNPVVVDAKEISPAHRARYFWGNLPGMNRPTVPLPGDKLCLQDCLEANCGRQAKFTKVQTLTTNANSMLQTKKGLFPVQYTGSDGQLKEDVLWITEMERLFGLPSHYTDVSNMGRSQRQRLLGKSWSVPVIRHLLSPLKDYFKCEA
;
A
#
# COMPACT_ATOMS: atom_id res chain seq x y z
N MET A 1 -24.36 -45.65 -49.70
CA MET A 1 -25.68 -46.19 -49.31
C MET A 1 -25.44 -47.21 -48.21
N ALA A 2 -26.14 -47.29 -47.09
CA ALA A 2 -27.20 -46.49 -46.44
C ALA A 2 -27.11 -46.85 -44.92
N SER A 3 -27.76 -46.27 -43.91
CA SER A 3 -28.67 -45.12 -43.74
C SER A 3 -28.72 -44.81 -42.23
N THR A 4 -29.27 -43.64 -41.86
CA THR A 4 -29.56 -43.25 -40.47
C THR A 4 -30.59 -44.17 -39.79
N PRO A 5 -30.80 -44.00 -38.47
CA PRO A 5 -32.09 -43.43 -38.07
C PRO A 5 -31.97 -42.18 -37.19
N SER A 6 -33.00 -41.35 -37.30
CA SER A 6 -33.22 -40.11 -36.56
C SER A 6 -33.81 -40.35 -35.16
N ASN A 7 -33.56 -39.44 -34.23
CA ASN A 7 -34.70 -38.83 -33.55
C ASN A 7 -34.41 -37.38 -33.10
N SER A 8 -35.43 -36.54 -33.21
CA SER A 8 -35.40 -35.11 -32.91
C SER A 8 -36.10 -34.83 -31.59
N ASP A 9 -35.39 -34.29 -30.60
CA ASP A 9 -36.00 -33.73 -29.39
C ASP A 9 -35.75 -32.22 -29.29
N LEU A 10 -36.83 -31.49 -28.99
CA LEU A 10 -36.88 -30.03 -28.99
C LEU A 10 -36.18 -29.46 -27.76
N VAL A 11 -34.97 -28.93 -27.93
CA VAL A 11 -34.29 -28.14 -26.90
C VAL A 11 -35.05 -26.82 -26.71
N LYS A 12 -35.77 -26.71 -25.59
CA LYS A 12 -36.34 -25.44 -25.13
C LYS A 12 -35.21 -24.40 -24.94
N PRO A 13 -35.41 -23.12 -25.26
CA PRO A 13 -34.40 -22.10 -24.99
C PRO A 13 -34.08 -22.06 -23.50
N ALA A 14 -32.80 -22.25 -23.15
CA ALA A 14 -32.36 -22.04 -21.79
C ALA A 14 -32.66 -20.59 -21.39
N ALA A 15 -33.30 -20.41 -20.23
CA ALA A 15 -33.59 -19.08 -19.71
C ALA A 15 -32.27 -18.30 -19.60
N THR A 16 -32.20 -17.12 -20.22
CA THR A 16 -31.04 -16.23 -20.16
C THR A 16 -30.86 -15.76 -18.73
N THR A 17 -29.99 -16.46 -17.98
CA THR A 17 -29.49 -16.00 -16.69
C THR A 17 -28.86 -14.63 -16.90
N LYS A 18 -29.51 -13.57 -16.41
CA LYS A 18 -28.94 -12.21 -16.45
C LYS A 18 -27.56 -12.28 -15.79
N LYS A 19 -26.49 -12.05 -16.57
CA LYS A 19 -25.17 -11.75 -15.99
C LYS A 19 -25.37 -10.53 -15.08
N ILE A 20 -25.22 -10.72 -13.77
CA ILE A 20 -25.19 -9.59 -12.84
C ILE A 20 -23.99 -8.75 -13.23
N ARG A 21 -24.24 -7.51 -13.68
CA ARG A 21 -23.21 -6.67 -14.28
C ARG A 21 -22.13 -6.30 -13.28
N ALA A 22 -20.90 -6.17 -13.76
CA ALA A 22 -19.67 -6.21 -12.96
C ALA A 22 -19.40 -4.91 -12.18
N LYS A 23 -20.25 -4.65 -11.17
CA LYS A 23 -20.03 -3.63 -10.13
C LYS A 23 -19.23 -4.28 -9.00
N ARG A 24 -17.90 -4.14 -9.01
CA ARG A 24 -17.05 -4.78 -7.99
C ARG A 24 -16.99 -3.93 -6.73
N LYS A 25 -17.30 -4.53 -5.59
CA LYS A 25 -17.17 -3.92 -4.26
C LYS A 25 -15.98 -4.53 -3.53
N LEU A 26 -14.95 -3.74 -3.30
CA LEU A 26 -13.79 -4.12 -2.49
C LEU A 26 -14.13 -4.03 -1.00
N ASN A 27 -13.62 -4.98 -0.24
CA ASN A 27 -13.75 -5.00 1.23
C ASN A 27 -12.84 -3.97 1.94
N PHE A 28 -12.03 -3.23 1.17
CA PHE A 28 -11.02 -2.28 1.65
C PHE A 28 -10.78 -1.19 0.58
N SER A 29 -10.36 0.01 1.00
CA SER A 29 -9.79 1.03 0.12
C SER A 29 -8.25 1.04 0.18
N ALA A 30 -7.58 1.67 -0.78
CA ALA A 30 -6.14 1.91 -0.70
C ALA A 30 -5.79 2.82 0.49
N SER A 31 -6.67 3.77 0.81
CA SER A 31 -6.63 4.57 2.04
C SER A 31 -6.70 3.74 3.33
N ASP A 32 -7.49 2.65 3.37
CA ASP A 32 -7.53 1.71 4.49
C ASP A 32 -6.19 0.93 4.59
N TYR A 33 -5.61 0.52 3.46
CA TYR A 33 -4.33 -0.19 3.43
C TYR A 33 -3.17 0.65 3.99
N ARG A 34 -3.10 1.94 3.62
CA ARG A 34 -2.11 2.89 4.14
C ARG A 34 -2.20 3.08 5.67
N SER A 35 -3.40 3.04 6.24
CA SER A 35 -3.59 3.07 7.69
C SER A 35 -2.96 1.85 8.39
N LYS A 36 -2.97 0.68 7.73
CA LYS A 36 -2.32 -0.55 8.20
C LYS A 36 -0.80 -0.56 7.94
N LYS A 37 -0.31 0.00 6.81
CA LYS A 37 1.13 0.05 6.46
C LYS A 37 1.96 0.79 7.53
N LYS A 38 1.41 1.82 8.19
CA LYS A 38 2.06 2.51 9.33
C LYS A 38 2.29 1.64 10.59
N PHE A 39 1.59 0.52 10.74
CA PHE A 39 1.72 -0.37 11.92
C PHE A 39 2.80 -1.45 11.74
N ARG A 40 3.28 -1.72 10.51
CA ARG A 40 4.20 -2.85 10.22
C ARG A 40 5.48 -2.36 9.57
N LEU A 41 6.44 -1.88 10.37
CA LEU A 41 7.88 -1.85 10.04
C LEU A 41 8.76 -1.45 11.25
N LYS A 42 8.91 -2.36 12.21
CA LYS A 42 10.12 -2.52 13.04
C LYS A 42 10.34 -4.01 13.29
N SER A 43 11.56 -4.48 13.07
CA SER A 43 11.94 -5.89 13.14
C SER A 43 12.56 -6.27 14.48
N ASP A 44 12.71 -7.59 14.64
CA ASP A 44 13.70 -8.29 15.48
C ASP A 44 13.31 -8.68 16.92
N ILE A 45 13.20 -10.02 17.06
CA ILE A 45 13.23 -10.87 18.25
C ILE A 45 12.01 -10.81 19.20
N ILE A 46 11.24 -11.90 19.20
CA ILE A 46 10.45 -12.35 20.36
C ILE A 46 10.59 -13.87 20.48
N ILE A 47 11.40 -14.34 21.44
CA ILE A 47 10.97 -15.30 22.48
C ILE A 47 11.79 -14.93 23.74
N PRO A 48 11.24 -15.06 24.96
CA PRO A 48 11.35 -16.34 25.66
C PRO A 48 10.01 -16.88 26.14
N ALA A 49 9.86 -18.19 26.02
CA ALA A 49 8.78 -18.94 26.61
C ALA A 49 9.27 -19.51 27.95
N ASN A 50 8.51 -19.25 29.03
CA ASN A 50 8.14 -20.31 29.98
C ASN A 50 7.07 -19.78 30.95
N PRO A 51 6.09 -20.62 31.35
CA PRO A 51 5.14 -20.30 32.40
C PRO A 51 5.75 -20.58 33.79
N PRO A 52 5.42 -19.80 34.84
CA PRO A 52 5.78 -20.16 36.21
C PRO A 52 4.92 -21.34 36.70
N GLN A 53 5.53 -22.48 37.01
CA GLN A 53 4.88 -23.55 37.77
C GLN A 53 5.07 -23.36 39.28
N LEU A 54 4.08 -23.81 40.05
CA LEU A 54 4.05 -23.78 41.51
C LEU A 54 4.81 -24.95 42.15
N LYS A 55 5.61 -24.64 43.19
CA LYS A 55 5.99 -25.42 44.41
C LYS A 55 7.33 -24.88 44.95
N LYS A 56 7.68 -24.90 46.24
CA LYS A 56 6.99 -24.93 47.55
C LYS A 56 8.13 -24.96 48.60
N ASP A 57 7.82 -24.67 49.87
CA ASP A 57 8.63 -24.88 51.09
C ASP A 57 9.84 -23.92 51.26
N CYS A 58 9.84 -22.97 52.21
CA CYS A 58 10.10 -23.10 53.67
C CYS A 58 11.61 -23.31 53.98
N THR A 59 12.29 -22.60 54.90
CA THR A 59 11.90 -21.76 56.08
C THR A 59 12.75 -20.44 56.09
N SER A 60 12.83 -19.53 57.10
CA SER A 60 12.23 -19.31 58.45
C SER A 60 12.48 -17.83 58.89
N THR A 61 11.80 -17.36 59.96
CA THR A 61 12.21 -16.32 60.96
C THR A 61 12.89 -15.02 60.46
N SER A 62 12.48 -13.77 60.72
CA SER A 62 11.65 -13.05 61.72
C SER A 62 12.34 -11.68 61.83
N SER A 63 11.71 -10.50 61.92
CA SER A 63 10.72 -10.08 62.92
C SER A 63 9.90 -8.86 62.46
N ASP A 64 8.89 -8.49 63.25
CA ASP A 64 7.80 -7.55 62.92
C ASP A 64 8.18 -6.07 62.86
N LYS A 65 7.48 -5.29 62.01
CA LYS A 65 6.43 -4.35 62.48
C LYS A 65 5.69 -3.57 61.36
N GLU A 66 4.41 -3.30 61.67
CA GLU A 66 3.55 -2.19 61.19
C GLU A 66 3.14 -2.14 59.70
N THR A 67 1.93 -2.65 59.44
CA THR A 67 1.10 -2.34 58.26
C THR A 67 0.40 -0.99 58.38
N PRO A 68 0.54 -0.07 57.41
CA PRO A 68 -0.42 0.99 57.16
C PRO A 68 -1.52 0.52 56.20
N ASN A 69 -2.76 0.78 56.61
CA ASN A 69 -4.03 0.42 55.97
C ASN A 69 -4.09 0.77 54.46
N LEU A 70 -4.25 -0.23 53.59
CA LEU A 70 -4.57 -0.02 52.17
C LEU A 70 -6.05 0.36 52.05
N LYS A 71 -6.32 1.62 51.69
CA LYS A 71 -7.65 2.01 51.22
C LYS A 71 -7.97 1.28 49.93
N GLU A 72 -9.11 0.62 49.88
CA GLU A 72 -9.68 0.08 48.64
C GLU A 72 -9.84 1.23 47.64
N VAL A 73 -9.26 1.08 46.44
CA VAL A 73 -9.39 2.05 45.37
C VAL A 73 -10.61 1.66 44.54
N GLU A 74 -11.65 2.49 44.57
CA GLU A 74 -12.83 2.30 43.73
C GLU A 74 -12.44 2.24 42.24
N PRO A 75 -13.10 1.39 41.43
CA PRO A 75 -12.80 1.31 40.01
C PRO A 75 -13.17 2.61 39.30
N ILE A 76 -12.16 3.29 38.74
CA ILE A 76 -12.31 4.55 38.00
C ILE A 76 -13.32 4.37 36.87
N LYS A 77 -14.48 5.02 36.97
CA LYS A 77 -15.50 5.07 35.93
C LYS A 77 -15.34 6.35 35.11
N TYR A 78 -15.38 6.23 33.79
CA TYR A 78 -15.39 7.35 32.87
C TYR A 78 -16.82 7.68 32.39
N LEU A 79 -17.14 8.96 32.24
CA LEU A 79 -18.43 9.45 31.74
C LEU A 79 -18.43 9.59 30.22
N ILE A 80 -19.61 9.47 29.59
CA ILE A 80 -19.79 9.83 28.18
C ILE A 80 -19.45 11.31 28.00
N GLY A 81 -18.74 11.65 26.94
CA GLY A 81 -18.22 12.99 26.68
C GLY A 81 -16.90 13.33 27.38
N GLN A 82 -16.40 12.49 28.32
CA GLN A 82 -15.16 12.79 29.04
C GLN A 82 -13.92 12.71 28.14
N LEU A 83 -13.00 13.66 28.31
CA LEU A 83 -11.72 13.70 27.58
C LEU A 83 -10.69 12.81 28.28
N THR A 84 -10.05 11.94 27.52
CA THR A 84 -9.10 10.94 28.03
C THR A 84 -7.85 10.86 27.15
N TRP A 85 -6.76 10.39 27.72
CA TRP A 85 -5.69 9.74 26.99
C TRP A 85 -6.02 8.25 26.89
N GLY A 86 -5.94 7.69 25.69
CA GLY A 86 -6.00 6.26 25.48
C GLY A 86 -4.70 5.73 24.89
N ARG A 87 -4.37 4.46 25.18
CA ARG A 87 -3.17 3.81 24.67
C ARG A 87 -3.46 2.43 24.09
N LEU A 88 -3.34 2.31 22.78
CA LEU A 88 -3.33 1.02 22.09
C LEU A 88 -1.97 0.33 22.27
N LYS A 89 -1.96 -1.01 22.30
CA LYS A 89 -0.73 -1.81 22.48
C LYS A 89 0.28 -1.50 21.35
N GLY A 90 1.46 -1.00 21.71
CA GLY A 90 2.51 -0.58 20.77
C GLY A 90 2.45 0.90 20.37
N PHE A 91 1.48 1.66 20.87
CA PHE A 91 1.33 3.10 20.61
C PHE A 91 1.72 3.92 21.85
N ASP A 92 2.02 5.20 21.62
CA ASP A 92 2.09 6.20 22.68
C ASP A 92 0.67 6.57 23.15
N TRP A 93 0.57 7.35 24.22
CA TRP A 93 -0.71 7.92 24.65
C TRP A 93 -1.23 8.91 23.60
N TRP A 94 -2.52 8.77 23.24
CA TRP A 94 -3.21 9.60 22.25
C TRP A 94 -4.49 10.18 22.87
N PRO A 95 -4.86 11.44 22.60
CA PRO A 95 -6.07 12.02 23.18
C PRO A 95 -7.34 11.54 22.46
N GLY A 96 -8.41 11.30 23.22
CA GLY A 96 -9.73 10.92 22.71
C GLY A 96 -10.87 11.36 23.63
N ARG A 97 -12.11 11.15 23.17
CA ARG A 97 -13.36 11.38 23.89
C ARG A 97 -14.07 10.05 24.11
N VAL A 98 -14.59 9.82 25.31
CA VAL A 98 -15.50 8.69 25.59
C VAL A 98 -16.85 8.95 24.92
N ILE A 99 -17.38 7.97 24.19
CA ILE A 99 -18.64 8.07 23.45
C ILE A 99 -19.59 6.93 23.80
N SER A 100 -20.88 7.10 23.49
CA SER A 100 -21.88 6.03 23.62
C SER A 100 -21.70 4.98 22.52
N HIS A 101 -22.23 3.78 22.73
CA HIS A 101 -22.28 2.75 21.67
C HIS A 101 -23.23 3.12 20.53
N ILE A 102 -24.19 4.02 20.80
CA ILE A 102 -25.14 4.61 19.84
C ILE A 102 -24.39 5.56 18.90
N GLU A 103 -23.63 6.53 19.45
CA GLU A 103 -22.76 7.43 18.65
C GLU A 103 -21.73 6.60 17.85
N ALA A 104 -21.24 5.50 18.42
CA ALA A 104 -20.31 4.61 17.73
C ALA A 104 -20.94 3.83 16.56
N GLN A 105 -22.27 3.68 16.53
CA GLN A 105 -23.00 2.73 15.68
C GLN A 105 -22.41 1.30 15.81
N LYS A 106 -22.24 0.85 17.06
CA LYS A 106 -21.67 -0.46 17.45
C LYS A 106 -22.46 -1.12 18.57
N SER A 107 -22.11 -2.38 18.85
CA SER A 107 -22.58 -3.09 20.03
C SER A 107 -22.18 -2.36 21.33
N PRO A 108 -22.94 -2.55 22.43
CA PRO A 108 -22.55 -2.09 23.76
C PRO A 108 -21.10 -2.47 24.10
N ALA A 109 -20.43 -1.61 24.87
CA ALA A 109 -19.08 -1.89 25.34
C ALA A 109 -19.10 -3.05 26.35
N VAL A 110 -18.07 -3.89 26.33
CA VAL A 110 -17.87 -4.95 27.33
C VAL A 110 -17.63 -4.31 28.69
N GLU A 111 -18.11 -4.93 29.77
CA GLU A 111 -17.94 -4.44 31.14
C GLU A 111 -16.46 -4.13 31.46
N GLY A 112 -16.20 -2.94 32.02
CA GLY A 112 -14.84 -2.44 32.23
C GLY A 112 -14.13 -1.87 30.98
N SER A 113 -14.84 -1.70 29.85
CA SER A 113 -14.33 -1.07 28.62
C SER A 113 -15.20 0.10 28.15
N TYR A 114 -14.61 1.02 27.39
CA TYR A 114 -15.25 2.23 26.87
C TYR A 114 -15.02 2.38 25.36
N TRP A 115 -16.00 2.93 24.65
CA TRP A 115 -15.81 3.39 23.27
C TRP A 115 -15.13 4.77 23.27
N ILE A 116 -13.99 4.87 22.58
CA ILE A 116 -13.19 6.08 22.46
C ILE A 116 -13.20 6.56 21.01
N LYS A 117 -13.52 7.84 20.81
CA LYS A 117 -13.38 8.60 19.56
C LYS A 117 -12.08 9.40 19.61
N TRP A 118 -11.13 9.07 18.76
CA TRP A 118 -9.79 9.66 18.77
C TRP A 118 -9.77 11.06 18.14
N PHE A 119 -9.07 12.00 18.77
CA PHE A 119 -8.83 13.31 18.15
C PHE A 119 -7.85 13.20 16.97
N GLY A 120 -7.92 14.15 16.03
CA GLY A 120 -7.10 14.18 14.82
C GLY A 120 -7.70 13.41 13.63
N ASP A 121 -8.06 12.14 13.80
CA ASP A 121 -8.58 11.28 12.72
C ASP A 121 -9.98 10.69 12.95
N SER A 122 -10.64 11.02 14.07
CA SER A 122 -12.02 10.67 14.41
C SER A 122 -12.34 9.17 14.40
N LYS A 123 -11.32 8.30 14.44
CA LYS A 123 -11.54 6.84 14.50
C LYS A 123 -12.12 6.42 15.84
N LEU A 124 -12.76 5.25 15.84
CA LEU A 124 -13.35 4.64 17.02
C LEU A 124 -12.53 3.43 17.49
N SER A 125 -12.43 3.23 18.80
CA SER A 125 -11.83 2.01 19.39
C SER A 125 -12.45 1.71 20.74
N MET A 126 -12.72 0.43 21.02
CA MET A 126 -13.11 -0.01 22.35
C MET A 126 -11.84 -0.29 23.16
N LEU A 127 -11.70 0.33 24.33
CA LEU A 127 -10.53 0.19 25.20
C LEU A 127 -10.93 -0.23 26.63
N PRO A 128 -10.24 -1.21 27.23
CA PRO A 128 -10.33 -1.47 28.66
C PRO A 128 -9.91 -0.25 29.49
N VAL A 129 -10.49 -0.09 30.67
CA VAL A 129 -10.20 1.01 31.61
C VAL A 129 -8.70 1.18 31.91
N VAL A 130 -7.94 0.08 31.97
CA VAL A 130 -6.48 0.06 32.19
C VAL A 130 -5.65 0.67 31.04
N CYS A 131 -6.26 0.89 29.88
CA CYS A 131 -5.65 1.55 28.73
C CYS A 131 -6.04 3.04 28.63
N LEU A 132 -6.71 3.59 29.64
CA LEU A 132 -7.20 4.97 29.69
C LEU A 132 -6.61 5.74 30.88
N ARG A 133 -6.38 7.03 30.67
CA ARG A 133 -6.06 8.03 31.72
C ARG A 133 -6.91 9.29 31.48
N PRO A 134 -7.26 10.08 32.50
CA PRO A 134 -7.91 11.38 32.30
C PRO A 134 -7.02 12.35 31.51
N LEU A 135 -7.59 13.22 30.66
CA LEU A 135 -6.81 14.21 29.89
C LEU A 135 -5.95 15.14 30.79
N SER A 136 -6.37 15.35 32.03
CA SER A 136 -5.64 16.13 33.05
C SER A 136 -4.22 15.63 33.34
N GLU A 137 -3.91 14.35 33.10
CA GLU A 137 -2.55 13.78 33.15
C GLU A 137 -1.70 14.17 31.92
N PHE A 138 -1.93 15.38 31.36
CA PHE A 138 -1.33 15.85 30.12
C PHE A 138 0.20 15.80 30.17
N LYS A 139 0.80 16.23 31.29
CA LYS A 139 2.26 16.29 31.47
C LYS A 139 2.94 14.91 31.41
N GLU A 140 2.26 13.84 31.82
CA GLU A 140 2.81 12.47 31.80
C GLU A 140 2.60 11.78 30.45
N SER A 141 1.48 12.08 29.79
CA SER A 141 1.04 11.40 28.56
C SER A 141 1.48 12.13 27.28
N PHE A 142 1.86 13.41 27.36
CA PHE A 142 2.30 14.22 26.21
C PHE A 142 3.79 14.04 25.87
N HIS A 143 4.10 13.94 24.57
CA HIS A 143 5.48 13.84 24.07
C HIS A 143 5.80 14.92 23.03
N LEU A 144 6.41 16.03 23.49
CA LEU A 144 6.78 17.18 22.64
C LEU A 144 7.65 16.79 21.42
N SER A 145 8.55 15.82 21.56
CA SER A 145 9.41 15.33 20.47
C SER A 145 8.62 14.71 19.30
N ARG A 146 7.35 14.33 19.51
CA ARG A 146 6.46 13.73 18.51
C ARG A 146 5.43 14.71 17.94
N MET A 147 5.50 16.01 18.25
CA MET A 147 4.53 17.05 17.88
C MET A 147 4.55 17.40 16.37
N ARG A 148 4.21 16.43 15.51
CA ARG A 148 4.18 16.50 14.05
C ARG A 148 2.99 15.72 13.47
N GLY A 149 2.52 16.09 12.28
CA GLY A 149 1.48 15.37 11.56
C GLY A 149 0.17 15.17 12.35
N LEU A 150 -0.39 13.96 12.29
CA LEU A 150 -1.66 13.62 12.94
C LEU A 150 -1.65 13.79 14.47
N TYR A 151 -0.52 13.51 15.15
CA TYR A 151 -0.42 13.72 16.60
C TYR A 151 -0.49 15.21 16.94
N LYS A 152 0.15 16.07 16.12
CA LYS A 152 0.01 17.53 16.26
C LYS A 152 -1.46 17.97 16.15
N LYS A 153 -2.19 17.45 15.15
CA LYS A 153 -3.61 17.74 14.99
C LYS A 153 -4.42 17.25 16.20
N ALA A 154 -4.27 15.98 16.59
CA ALA A 154 -4.98 15.39 17.72
C ALA A 154 -4.80 16.15 19.05
N ILE A 155 -3.57 16.60 19.33
CA ILE A 155 -3.29 17.43 20.51
C ILE A 155 -4.02 18.78 20.39
N ILE A 156 -3.94 19.46 19.25
CA ILE A 156 -4.65 20.74 19.04
C ILE A 156 -6.16 20.57 19.19
N ASP A 157 -6.78 19.63 18.45
CA ASP A 157 -8.22 19.37 18.50
C ASP A 157 -8.68 19.10 19.96
N SER A 158 -7.92 18.28 20.71
CA SER A 158 -8.23 17.95 22.11
C SER A 158 -8.14 19.16 23.05
N LEU A 159 -7.16 20.04 22.83
CA LEU A 159 -6.97 21.27 23.61
C LEU A 159 -7.93 22.39 23.20
N GLU A 160 -8.42 22.41 21.96
CA GLU A 160 -9.48 23.33 21.52
C GLU A 160 -10.82 22.92 22.12
N VAL A 161 -11.15 21.62 22.20
CA VAL A 161 -12.34 21.15 22.93
C VAL A 161 -12.23 21.43 24.44
N ALA A 162 -11.07 21.16 25.06
CA ALA A 162 -10.85 21.50 26.47
C ALA A 162 -10.96 23.02 26.71
N ALA A 163 -10.33 23.85 25.88
CA ALA A 163 -10.42 25.30 26.00
C ALA A 163 -11.84 25.84 25.79
N LYS A 164 -12.60 25.27 24.84
CA LYS A 164 -14.01 25.61 24.63
C LYS A 164 -14.83 25.34 25.88
N ARG A 165 -14.68 24.17 26.51
CA ARG A 165 -15.38 23.83 27.77
C ARG A 165 -14.96 24.74 28.93
N CYS A 166 -13.66 25.05 29.05
CA CYS A 166 -13.14 25.97 30.08
C CYS A 166 -13.44 27.46 29.82
N GLY A 167 -14.08 27.84 28.70
CA GLY A 167 -14.23 29.24 28.29
C GLY A 167 -12.89 29.98 28.07
N LYS A 168 -11.81 29.25 27.79
CA LYS A 168 -10.43 29.77 27.76
C LYS A 168 -10.10 30.37 26.39
N VAL A 169 -9.89 31.68 26.35
CA VAL A 169 -9.43 32.40 25.15
C VAL A 169 -7.93 32.69 25.24
N PHE A 170 -7.20 32.50 24.14
CA PHE A 170 -5.75 32.70 24.05
C PHE A 170 -5.41 34.00 23.29
N SER A 171 -4.99 35.04 24.02
CA SER A 171 -4.60 36.36 23.47
C SER A 171 -3.23 36.83 24.00
N LYS A 172 -2.61 37.82 23.32
CA LYS A 172 -1.24 38.30 23.62
C LYS A 172 -1.04 38.81 25.06
N SER A 173 -2.11 39.16 25.78
CA SER A 173 -2.06 39.68 27.17
C SER A 173 -1.66 38.63 28.23
N ASN A 174 -1.70 37.33 27.94
CA ASN A 174 -1.30 36.28 28.89
C ASN A 174 0.23 36.17 29.14
N LYS A 175 1.09 36.97 28.47
CA LYS A 175 2.56 36.92 28.65
C LYS A 175 3.09 37.52 29.97
N GLN A 176 2.28 38.16 30.82
CA GLN A 176 2.79 38.92 31.99
C GLN A 176 2.86 38.17 33.34
N GLN A 177 2.19 37.02 33.54
CA GLN A 177 2.20 36.36 34.86
C GLN A 177 3.46 35.52 35.17
N SER A 178 4.25 35.13 34.17
CA SER A 178 5.43 34.24 34.37
C SER A 178 6.78 34.97 34.55
N LYS A 179 6.81 36.31 34.63
CA LYS A 179 8.05 37.11 34.75
C LYS A 179 8.10 38.05 35.97
N LYS A 180 7.71 37.56 37.15
CA LYS A 180 8.15 38.15 38.45
C LYS A 180 9.08 37.17 39.17
N GLY A 181 10.34 37.09 38.74
CA GLY A 181 11.23 36.02 39.23
C GLY A 181 12.72 36.05 38.87
N LYS A 182 13.33 37.19 38.51
CA LYS A 182 14.79 37.46 38.72
C LYS A 182 15.16 38.91 38.36
N ARG A 183 16.21 39.41 39.04
CA ARG A 183 16.66 40.82 39.09
C ARG A 183 17.65 41.18 37.97
N GLY A 184 17.82 42.49 37.75
CA GLY A 184 19.00 43.09 37.10
C GLY A 184 18.59 44.03 35.97
N GLY A 185 18.89 45.33 36.07
CA GLY A 185 18.45 46.30 35.06
C GLY A 185 19.46 47.41 34.80
N LYS A 186 19.15 48.25 33.81
CA LYS A 186 19.60 49.65 33.72
C LYS A 186 18.61 50.43 32.83
N LYS A 187 18.48 51.74 33.06
CA LYS A 187 17.49 52.62 32.42
C LYS A 187 17.96 53.12 31.05
N THR A 188 17.01 53.27 30.11
CA THR A 188 16.85 54.49 29.28
C THR A 188 15.45 54.52 28.63
N GLU A 189 14.91 55.73 28.49
CA GLU A 189 13.63 56.13 27.86
C GLU A 189 13.90 57.37 26.99
N PRO A 190 12.94 57.90 26.21
CA PRO A 190 11.90 57.24 25.40
C PRO A 190 11.88 57.79 23.95
N ASN A 191 11.06 57.24 23.04
CA ASN A 191 10.18 58.06 22.15
C ASN A 191 9.31 57.29 21.14
N ALA A 192 8.30 58.02 20.67
CA ALA A 192 7.50 57.87 19.44
C ALA A 192 6.40 56.78 19.41
N VAL A 193 5.17 57.29 19.30
CA VAL A 193 3.90 56.60 19.10
C VAL A 193 3.76 56.13 17.65
N MET A 194 3.29 54.90 17.43
CA MET A 194 2.55 54.49 16.22
C MET A 194 1.42 53.52 16.59
N GLU A 195 0.48 53.34 15.66
CA GLU A 195 -0.92 52.98 15.95
C GLU A 195 -1.18 51.50 16.25
N LYS A 196 -2.32 51.22 16.89
CA LYS A 196 -2.77 49.86 17.19
C LYS A 196 -3.49 49.24 15.98
N GLU A 197 -2.81 48.34 15.28
CA GLU A 197 -3.47 47.33 14.45
C GLU A 197 -3.57 46.00 15.23
N ASP A 198 -4.72 45.33 15.13
CA ASP A 198 -4.98 44.03 15.79
C ASP A 198 -4.23 42.88 15.08
N GLU A 199 -2.91 42.82 15.27
CA GLU A 199 -2.10 41.69 14.83
C GLU A 199 -2.51 40.39 15.53
N GLN A 200 -3.25 39.55 14.79
CA GLN A 200 -3.60 38.19 15.18
C GLN A 200 -2.35 37.37 15.55
N LEU A 201 -2.48 36.51 16.57
CA LEU A 201 -1.41 35.60 16.98
C LEU A 201 -1.08 34.63 15.84
N SER A 202 0.21 34.40 15.61
CA SER A 202 0.63 33.34 14.68
C SER A 202 0.20 31.96 15.20
N ASP A 203 -0.23 31.06 14.31
CA ASP A 203 -0.66 29.69 14.67
C ASP A 203 0.35 28.97 15.58
N LYS A 204 1.65 29.22 15.33
CA LYS A 204 2.74 28.64 16.11
C LYS A 204 2.73 29.12 17.56
N GLU A 205 2.56 30.42 17.81
CA GLU A 205 2.47 30.97 19.17
C GLU A 205 1.20 30.50 19.88
N LYS A 206 0.05 30.42 19.18
CA LYS A 206 -1.21 29.91 19.75
C LYS A 206 -1.02 28.48 20.26
N ILE A 207 -0.40 27.60 19.47
CA ILE A 207 -0.13 26.20 19.84
C ILE A 207 0.82 26.11 21.04
N GLU A 208 1.89 26.92 21.08
CA GLU A 208 2.83 26.93 22.20
C GLU A 208 2.13 27.35 23.52
N ILE A 209 1.25 28.36 23.49
CA ILE A 209 0.47 28.79 24.66
C ILE A 209 -0.50 27.69 25.12
N MET A 210 -1.22 27.05 24.19
CA MET A 210 -2.17 25.97 24.50
C MET A 210 -1.47 24.76 25.17
N VAL A 211 -0.31 24.36 24.65
CA VAL A 211 0.48 23.25 25.22
C VAL A 211 1.04 23.62 26.60
N GLN A 212 1.49 24.86 26.82
CA GLN A 212 1.94 25.30 28.15
C GLN A 212 0.77 25.35 29.17
N TRP A 213 -0.41 25.79 28.76
CA TRP A 213 -1.62 25.76 29.61
C TRP A 213 -1.97 24.33 30.06
N ALA A 214 -1.89 23.36 29.16
CA ALA A 214 -2.15 21.96 29.47
C ALA A 214 -1.05 21.31 30.34
N ILE A 215 0.22 21.62 30.11
CA ILE A 215 1.35 21.17 30.95
C ILE A 215 1.25 21.74 32.39
N ASN A 216 0.70 22.95 32.52
CA ASN A 216 0.44 23.61 33.81
C ASN A 216 -0.93 23.22 34.42
N GLY A 217 -1.51 22.07 34.05
CA GLY A 217 -2.69 21.53 34.72
C GLY A 217 -4.01 22.25 34.42
N PHE A 218 -4.11 22.96 33.29
CA PHE A 218 -5.33 23.62 32.80
C PHE A 218 -5.82 24.81 33.67
N GLU A 219 -4.92 25.51 34.37
CA GLU A 219 -5.25 26.67 35.20
C GLU A 219 -5.96 27.83 34.44
N PRO A 220 -6.90 28.56 35.08
CA PRO A 220 -7.27 28.49 36.49
C PRO A 220 -8.40 27.48 36.81
N SER A 221 -9.06 26.93 35.79
CA SER A 221 -10.24 26.08 35.95
C SER A 221 -9.92 24.61 36.26
N GLY A 222 -8.68 24.18 36.01
CA GLY A 222 -8.21 22.84 36.33
C GLY A 222 -8.91 21.73 35.52
N PRO A 223 -8.80 20.47 35.97
CA PRO A 223 -9.43 19.31 35.36
C PRO A 223 -10.96 19.42 35.24
N ASP A 224 -11.60 19.97 36.26
CA ASP A 224 -13.06 20.05 36.34
C ASP A 224 -13.64 21.03 35.31
N GLY A 225 -12.84 22.03 34.91
CA GLY A 225 -13.22 23.02 33.90
C GLY A 225 -13.48 22.47 32.49
N PHE A 226 -13.11 21.22 32.18
CA PHE A 226 -13.41 20.57 30.90
C PHE A 226 -14.19 19.26 31.03
N ALA A 227 -14.83 19.04 32.19
CA ALA A 227 -15.85 18.02 32.37
C ALA A 227 -16.93 18.09 31.25
N PRO A 228 -17.51 16.95 30.82
CA PRO A 228 -18.60 16.98 29.85
C PRO A 228 -19.79 17.77 30.39
N SER A 229 -20.42 18.58 29.52
CA SER A 229 -21.72 19.20 29.82
C SER A 229 -22.86 18.20 29.65
N GLU A 230 -24.07 18.55 30.11
CA GLU A 230 -25.29 17.76 29.82
C GLU A 230 -25.49 17.54 28.32
N GLU A 231 -25.18 18.54 27.48
CA GLU A 231 -25.20 18.42 26.00
C GLU A 231 -24.21 17.37 25.47
N ASP A 232 -23.10 17.13 26.18
CA ASP A 232 -22.11 16.11 25.83
C ASP A 232 -22.48 14.70 26.33
N MET A 233 -23.56 14.56 27.10
CA MET A 233 -23.99 13.33 27.80
C MET A 233 -25.32 12.73 27.32
N VAL A 234 -26.15 13.48 26.59
CA VAL A 234 -27.51 13.05 26.16
C VAL A 234 -27.51 12.32 24.82
N ASP A 235 -28.18 11.15 24.75
CA ASP A 235 -28.61 10.55 23.48
C ASP A 235 -29.77 9.52 23.64
N ILE A 236 -31.02 9.98 23.83
CA ILE A 236 -32.25 9.17 23.69
C ILE A 236 -33.41 10.03 23.17
N PRO A 237 -34.03 9.66 22.03
CA PRO A 237 -35.49 9.64 21.90
C PRO A 237 -36.05 8.21 22.00
N ALA A 238 -37.26 8.08 22.56
CA ALA A 238 -37.89 6.79 22.85
C ALA A 238 -38.15 5.93 21.58
N PRO A 239 -38.18 4.58 21.70
CA PRO A 239 -38.39 3.70 20.57
C PRO A 239 -39.80 3.86 19.97
N VAL A 240 -39.86 4.26 18.70
CA VAL A 240 -41.10 4.28 17.92
C VAL A 240 -41.31 2.88 17.29
N PRO A 241 -42.47 2.24 17.45
CA PRO A 241 -42.78 0.99 16.75
C PRO A 241 -42.77 1.18 15.22
N GLN A 242 -42.46 0.12 14.47
CA GLN A 242 -42.48 0.16 13.00
C GLN A 242 -43.86 0.61 12.48
N MET A 243 -43.89 1.67 11.67
CA MET A 243 -45.04 1.99 10.82
C MET A 243 -44.63 2.63 9.49
N ASP A 244 -45.57 2.60 8.55
CA ASP A 244 -45.35 2.51 7.11
C ASP A 244 -45.12 3.87 6.40
N LEU A 245 -44.52 3.83 5.21
CA LEU A 245 -44.11 4.98 4.40
C LEU A 245 -45.23 5.52 3.49
N THR A 246 -46.32 6.06 4.04
CA THR A 246 -47.28 6.86 3.25
C THR A 246 -48.03 7.94 4.06
N SER A 247 -47.66 9.22 3.88
CA SER A 247 -48.57 10.38 3.70
C SER A 247 -47.82 11.71 3.88
N GLU A 248 -48.24 12.74 3.14
CA GLU A 248 -47.60 14.06 3.11
C GLU A 248 -48.06 15.01 4.24
N GLU A 249 -47.47 16.22 4.23
CA GLU A 249 -47.83 17.43 5.02
C GLU A 249 -47.35 17.54 6.49
N MET A 250 -46.27 18.32 6.68
CA MET A 250 -45.92 18.94 7.97
C MET A 250 -46.36 20.41 7.98
N THR A 251 -47.01 20.85 9.07
CA THR A 251 -47.58 22.19 9.20
C THR A 251 -46.53 23.25 9.58
N ALA A 252 -46.83 24.52 9.29
CA ALA A 252 -45.90 25.64 9.46
C ALA A 252 -45.35 25.82 10.88
N ASP A 253 -46.13 25.45 11.91
CA ASP A 253 -45.77 25.60 13.32
C ASP A 253 -44.60 24.70 13.76
N GLN A 254 -44.36 23.59 13.04
CA GLN A 254 -43.24 22.69 13.32
C GLN A 254 -41.89 23.27 12.87
N LYS A 255 -41.86 24.26 11.94
CA LYS A 255 -40.62 24.91 11.48
C LYS A 255 -40.06 25.94 12.46
N ALA A 256 -40.82 26.35 13.47
CA ALA A 256 -40.42 27.42 14.41
C ALA A 256 -39.63 26.92 15.64
N ARG A 257 -39.64 25.62 15.95
CA ARG A 257 -39.04 25.07 17.19
C ARG A 257 -37.58 24.61 17.05
N PHE A 258 -37.09 24.41 15.84
CA PHE A 258 -35.66 24.17 15.60
C PHE A 258 -35.01 25.47 15.14
N GLY A 259 -34.14 26.03 15.98
CA GLY A 259 -33.24 27.10 15.58
C GLY A 259 -32.43 26.69 14.34
N LYS A 260 -32.04 27.66 13.51
CA LYS A 260 -31.33 27.40 12.25
C LYS A 260 -30.15 26.44 12.48
N PRO A 261 -30.03 25.32 11.73
CA PRO A 261 -28.93 24.40 11.89
C PRO A 261 -27.59 25.13 11.76
N ILE A 262 -26.68 24.89 12.71
CA ILE A 262 -25.28 25.24 12.53
C ILE A 262 -24.73 24.21 11.53
N ASN A 263 -24.33 24.67 10.33
CA ASN A 263 -23.74 23.80 9.33
C ASN A 263 -22.43 23.19 9.86
N GLU A 264 -22.45 21.90 10.19
CA GLU A 264 -21.23 21.11 10.15
C GLU A 264 -20.77 20.97 8.69
N PRO A 265 -19.46 21.09 8.39
CA PRO A 265 -18.93 20.94 7.04
C PRO A 265 -19.07 19.47 6.58
N ASN A 266 -20.10 19.21 5.77
CA ASN A 266 -20.26 17.92 5.10
C ASN A 266 -19.19 17.82 4.01
N LEU A 267 -18.07 17.17 4.34
CA LEU A 267 -16.89 17.06 3.46
C LEU A 267 -17.21 16.64 2.01
N ALA A 268 -18.23 15.80 1.79
CA ALA A 268 -18.66 15.41 0.45
C ALA A 268 -19.44 16.52 -0.29
N GLU A 269 -20.21 17.32 0.44
CA GLU A 269 -20.88 18.53 -0.07
C GLU A 269 -19.85 19.65 -0.32
N ASP A 270 -18.88 19.85 0.58
CA ASP A 270 -17.80 20.85 0.42
C ASP A 270 -16.91 20.55 -0.79
N ILE A 271 -16.53 19.28 -0.98
CA ILE A 271 -15.84 18.82 -2.19
C ILE A 271 -16.72 19.02 -3.44
N LYS A 272 -18.03 18.76 -3.34
CA LYS A 272 -18.96 19.00 -4.44
C LYS A 272 -19.06 20.49 -4.78
N VAL A 273 -19.14 21.39 -3.79
CA VAL A 273 -19.13 22.86 -3.99
C VAL A 273 -17.85 23.30 -4.71
N LEU A 274 -16.71 22.67 -4.44
CA LEU A 274 -15.45 22.95 -5.16
C LEU A 274 -15.51 22.53 -6.64
N PHE A 275 -16.14 21.40 -6.96
CA PHE A 275 -16.36 20.99 -8.37
C PHE A 275 -17.48 21.78 -9.05
N ASP A 276 -18.58 22.11 -8.35
CA ASP A 276 -19.64 23.00 -8.85
C ASP A 276 -19.05 24.39 -9.18
N ALA A 277 -18.11 24.91 -8.38
CA ALA A 277 -17.39 26.13 -8.68
C ALA A 277 -16.48 26.04 -9.93
N VAL A 278 -16.10 24.84 -10.37
CA VAL A 278 -15.41 24.64 -11.67
C VAL A 278 -16.43 24.61 -12.82
N VAL A 279 -17.61 24.01 -12.62
CA VAL A 279 -18.72 24.05 -13.60
C VAL A 279 -19.18 25.49 -13.83
N ASP A 280 -19.29 26.29 -12.76
CA ASP A 280 -19.60 27.72 -12.80
C ASP A 280 -18.48 28.60 -13.39
N GLY A 281 -17.31 28.03 -13.74
CA GLY A 281 -16.15 28.77 -14.24
C GLY A 281 -15.41 29.63 -13.21
N LYS A 282 -15.81 29.59 -11.93
CA LYS A 282 -15.20 30.35 -10.82
C LYS A 282 -13.82 29.81 -10.41
N LYS A 283 -13.54 28.53 -10.67
CA LYS A 283 -12.22 27.89 -10.50
C LYS A 283 -11.81 27.12 -11.76
N LYS A 284 -10.50 27.03 -12.01
CA LYS A 284 -9.94 26.17 -13.07
C LYS A 284 -9.78 24.73 -12.57
N ILE A 285 -10.14 23.74 -13.39
CA ILE A 285 -10.03 22.31 -13.06
C ILE A 285 -8.59 21.88 -12.73
N THR A 286 -7.58 22.53 -13.31
CA THR A 286 -6.16 22.30 -13.01
C THR A 286 -5.72 22.77 -11.63
N GLY A 287 -6.50 23.63 -10.98
CA GLY A 287 -6.28 24.12 -9.61
C GLY A 287 -7.00 23.30 -8.54
N ILE A 288 -7.58 22.14 -8.88
CA ILE A 288 -8.24 21.24 -7.93
C ILE A 288 -7.77 19.80 -8.14
N CYS A 289 -7.56 19.07 -7.04
CA CYS A 289 -7.24 17.65 -7.07
C CYS A 289 -8.45 16.81 -7.50
N LEU A 290 -8.40 16.19 -8.69
CA LEU A 290 -9.48 15.33 -9.19
C LEU A 290 -9.79 14.13 -8.28
N ALA A 291 -8.83 13.73 -7.43
CA ALA A 291 -8.94 12.56 -6.58
C ALA A 291 -9.63 12.83 -5.23
N CYS A 292 -9.50 14.04 -4.66
CA CYS A 292 -9.97 14.35 -3.31
C CYS A 292 -10.57 15.76 -3.13
N GLY A 293 -10.62 16.60 -4.16
CA GLY A 293 -11.15 17.97 -4.08
C GLY A 293 -10.23 19.02 -3.44
N ASP A 294 -9.04 18.64 -2.94
CA ASP A 294 -8.07 19.58 -2.34
C ASP A 294 -7.59 20.63 -3.37
N ASP A 295 -7.47 21.90 -2.96
CA ASP A 295 -6.97 23.00 -3.78
C ASP A 295 -5.43 23.09 -3.84
N LYS A 296 -4.73 22.34 -2.97
CA LYS A 296 -3.26 22.24 -2.95
C LYS A 296 -2.75 21.23 -3.99
N VAL A 297 -2.98 21.55 -5.25
CA VAL A 297 -2.43 20.80 -6.39
C VAL A 297 -0.90 20.87 -6.39
N GLY A 298 -0.25 19.70 -6.45
CA GLY A 298 1.21 19.58 -6.51
C GLY A 298 1.73 19.10 -7.88
N THR A 299 0.86 18.57 -8.73
CA THR A 299 1.18 18.11 -10.09
C THR A 299 -0.09 17.98 -10.92
N GLU A 300 0.02 17.89 -12.24
CA GLU A 300 -1.12 17.59 -13.10
C GLU A 300 -1.52 16.11 -13.04
N HIS A 301 -2.81 15.82 -13.21
CA HIS A 301 -3.29 14.45 -13.38
C HIS A 301 -2.82 13.91 -14.75
N PRO A 302 -2.18 12.72 -14.84
CA PRO A 302 -1.59 12.24 -16.09
C PRO A 302 -2.62 11.84 -17.16
N LEU A 303 -3.75 11.24 -16.76
CA LEU A 303 -4.77 10.74 -17.69
C LEU A 303 -5.86 11.75 -18.10
N PHE A 304 -6.30 12.61 -17.19
CA PHE A 304 -7.41 13.54 -17.36
C PHE A 304 -6.98 15.00 -17.16
N GLU A 305 -7.73 15.95 -17.71
CA GLU A 305 -7.52 17.38 -17.46
C GLU A 305 -7.86 17.72 -16.00
N GLY A 306 -6.86 18.15 -15.22
CA GLY A 306 -7.03 18.51 -13.82
C GLY A 306 -5.76 18.31 -12.99
N GLY A 307 -5.84 18.61 -11.70
CA GLY A 307 -4.73 18.49 -10.76
C GLY A 307 -4.72 17.20 -9.92
N LEU A 308 -3.59 16.96 -9.26
CA LEU A 308 -3.42 16.03 -8.15
C LEU A 308 -2.63 16.70 -7.02
N CYS A 309 -3.12 16.59 -5.77
CA CYS A 309 -2.34 16.95 -4.58
C CYS A 309 -1.22 15.92 -4.34
N LYS A 310 -0.29 16.22 -3.41
CA LYS A 310 0.90 15.40 -3.16
C LYS A 310 0.55 13.98 -2.68
N GLU A 311 -0.42 13.86 -1.79
CA GLU A 311 -0.89 12.63 -1.17
C GLU A 311 -1.57 11.70 -2.19
N CYS A 312 -2.37 12.29 -3.08
CA CYS A 312 -3.02 11.62 -4.19
C CYS A 312 -2.03 11.27 -5.31
N LYS A 313 -1.04 12.12 -5.63
CA LYS A 313 0.09 11.75 -6.52
C LYS A 313 0.75 10.46 -6.04
N THR A 314 1.12 10.40 -4.76
CA THR A 314 1.73 9.19 -4.18
C THR A 314 0.78 7.99 -4.22
N SER A 315 -0.53 8.18 -4.03
CA SER A 315 -1.51 7.07 -4.11
C SER A 315 -1.68 6.55 -5.52
N PHE A 316 -1.69 7.45 -6.50
CA PHE A 316 -1.80 7.10 -7.92
C PHE A 316 -0.59 6.29 -8.39
N LEU A 317 0.63 6.69 -7.99
CA LEU A 317 1.88 5.96 -8.25
C LEU A 317 1.88 4.55 -7.62
N GLU A 318 1.33 4.40 -6.41
CA GLU A 318 1.20 3.12 -5.72
C GLU A 318 0.19 2.18 -6.41
N ASN A 319 -0.91 2.72 -6.95
CA ASN A 319 -2.13 1.94 -7.21
C ASN A 319 -2.48 1.73 -8.69
N LEU A 320 -1.97 2.54 -9.63
CA LEU A 320 -2.42 2.53 -11.04
C LEU A 320 -2.29 1.18 -11.74
N TYR A 321 -1.18 0.47 -11.51
CA TYR A 321 -0.86 -0.81 -12.14
C TYR A 321 -1.03 -1.99 -11.16
N LEU A 322 -1.95 -1.86 -10.20
CA LEU A 322 -2.44 -2.97 -9.39
C LEU A 322 -3.71 -3.52 -10.03
N TYR A 323 -3.69 -4.81 -10.32
CA TYR A 323 -4.77 -5.55 -10.95
C TYR A 323 -5.33 -6.56 -9.93
N ASP A 324 -6.62 -6.83 -10.02
CA ASP A 324 -7.32 -7.85 -9.22
C ASP A 324 -7.22 -9.22 -9.91
N GLU A 325 -7.77 -10.27 -9.27
CA GLU A 325 -7.77 -11.64 -9.83
C GLU A 325 -8.55 -11.76 -11.15
N ASP A 326 -9.51 -10.87 -11.40
CA ASP A 326 -10.24 -10.74 -12.67
C ASP A 326 -9.46 -9.96 -13.76
N GLY A 327 -8.19 -9.67 -13.52
CA GLY A 327 -7.31 -8.97 -14.45
C GLY A 327 -7.59 -7.47 -14.61
N SER A 328 -8.68 -6.93 -14.05
CA SER A 328 -9.03 -5.51 -14.11
C SER A 328 -8.31 -4.69 -13.04
N GLN A 329 -8.12 -3.39 -13.26
CA GLN A 329 -7.51 -2.48 -12.29
C GLN A 329 -8.26 -2.55 -10.95
N MET A 330 -7.51 -2.70 -9.87
CA MET A 330 -8.06 -2.83 -8.52
C MET A 330 -8.84 -1.57 -8.11
N TYR A 331 -8.26 -0.40 -8.41
CA TYR A 331 -8.73 0.91 -7.98
C TYR A 331 -9.15 1.80 -9.16
N CYS A 332 -9.80 2.94 -8.87
CA CYS A 332 -10.27 3.90 -9.86
C CYS A 332 -9.11 4.51 -10.68
N THR A 333 -9.24 4.51 -12.00
CA THR A 333 -8.32 5.15 -12.96
C THR A 333 -8.21 6.68 -12.78
N ILE A 334 -9.12 7.32 -12.03
CA ILE A 334 -9.08 8.75 -11.68
C ILE A 334 -8.42 8.96 -10.30
N CYS A 335 -9.05 8.52 -9.21
CA CYS A 335 -8.53 8.86 -7.87
C CYS A 335 -7.42 7.93 -7.36
N GLY A 336 -7.16 6.81 -8.03
CA GLY A 336 -6.25 5.77 -7.53
C GLY A 336 -6.75 5.08 -6.26
N ASP A 337 -8.05 5.17 -5.94
CA ASP A 337 -8.69 4.52 -4.80
C ASP A 337 -10.16 4.14 -5.17
N GLY A 338 -10.97 3.73 -4.20
CA GLY A 338 -12.41 3.49 -4.36
C GLY A 338 -12.83 2.10 -3.92
N LYS A 339 -13.86 2.02 -3.06
CA LYS A 339 -14.40 0.74 -2.54
C LYS A 339 -15.40 0.08 -3.49
N GLU A 340 -15.89 0.81 -4.49
CA GLU A 340 -16.87 0.32 -5.44
C GLU A 340 -16.55 0.89 -6.82
N VAL A 341 -16.34 0.02 -7.81
CA VAL A 341 -15.90 0.38 -9.16
C VAL A 341 -16.77 -0.25 -10.24
N PHE A 342 -16.95 0.50 -11.33
CA PHE A 342 -17.45 0.03 -12.62
C PHE A 342 -16.26 -0.29 -13.52
N MET A 343 -16.25 -1.48 -14.11
CA MET A 343 -15.23 -1.89 -15.08
C MET A 343 -15.67 -1.54 -16.51
N CYS A 344 -14.71 -1.37 -17.41
CA CYS A 344 -14.95 -1.11 -18.82
C CYS A 344 -15.35 -2.41 -19.53
N ASP A 345 -16.44 -2.41 -20.32
CA ASP A 345 -16.88 -3.58 -21.10
C ASP A 345 -16.17 -3.68 -22.48
N SER A 346 -15.23 -2.77 -22.79
CA SER A 346 -14.40 -2.81 -24.01
C SER A 346 -13.36 -3.93 -23.90
N THR A 347 -13.33 -4.83 -24.88
CA THR A 347 -12.39 -5.94 -24.97
C THR A 347 -10.95 -5.47 -24.81
N GLY A 348 -10.16 -6.16 -23.99
CA GLY A 348 -8.75 -5.81 -23.74
C GLY A 348 -8.52 -4.55 -22.90
N CYS A 349 -9.56 -3.90 -22.38
CA CYS A 349 -9.46 -2.78 -21.45
C CYS A 349 -9.59 -3.24 -19.99
N PHE A 350 -8.61 -2.87 -19.16
CA PHE A 350 -8.57 -3.23 -17.74
C PHE A 350 -8.95 -2.06 -16.81
N ARG A 351 -9.56 -0.98 -17.32
CA ARG A 351 -9.76 0.27 -16.56
C ARG A 351 -11.05 0.24 -15.73
N SER A 352 -10.96 0.78 -14.51
CA SER A 352 -12.01 0.73 -13.48
C SER A 352 -12.30 2.15 -12.97
N TYR A 353 -13.56 2.50 -12.69
CA TYR A 353 -13.95 3.85 -12.27
C TYR A 353 -14.89 3.79 -11.08
N CYS A 354 -14.58 4.51 -10.00
CA CYS A 354 -15.41 4.46 -8.80
C CYS A 354 -16.68 5.31 -8.92
N SER A 355 -17.77 4.83 -8.31
CA SER A 355 -19.07 5.49 -8.30
C SER A 355 -19.02 6.91 -7.72
N LEU A 356 -18.09 7.16 -6.79
CA LEU A 356 -17.80 8.48 -6.22
C LEU A 356 -17.23 9.46 -7.25
N CYS A 357 -16.18 9.09 -8.00
CA CYS A 357 -15.59 9.99 -9.00
C CYS A 357 -16.58 10.35 -10.11
N ILE A 358 -17.32 9.36 -10.64
CA ILE A 358 -18.36 9.60 -11.64
C ILE A 358 -19.46 10.51 -11.04
N GLY A 359 -19.92 10.24 -9.83
CA GLY A 359 -20.95 11.02 -9.16
C GLY A 359 -20.55 12.47 -8.86
N MET A 360 -19.28 12.72 -8.54
CA MET A 360 -18.75 14.07 -8.27
C MET A 360 -18.45 14.86 -9.54
N LEU A 361 -17.90 14.22 -10.59
CA LEU A 361 -17.41 14.89 -11.80
C LEU A 361 -18.44 14.95 -12.94
N CYS A 362 -19.40 14.02 -12.98
CA CYS A 362 -20.44 13.93 -14.00
C CYS A 362 -21.87 14.04 -13.42
N GLY A 363 -22.03 13.97 -12.11
CA GLY A 363 -23.32 13.99 -11.42
C GLY A 363 -23.94 12.61 -11.20
N ARG A 364 -24.95 12.55 -10.32
CA ARG A 364 -25.60 11.29 -9.90
C ARG A 364 -26.36 10.57 -11.03
N ASN A 365 -26.78 11.29 -12.08
CA ASN A 365 -27.46 10.68 -13.24
C ASN A 365 -26.51 9.82 -14.07
N ALA A 366 -25.28 10.30 -14.33
CA ALA A 366 -24.25 9.51 -15.03
C ALA A 366 -23.97 8.16 -14.32
N VAL A 367 -23.96 8.14 -12.98
CA VAL A 367 -23.82 6.88 -12.21
C VAL A 367 -24.98 5.93 -12.44
N ARG A 368 -26.22 6.44 -12.57
CA ARG A 368 -27.42 5.63 -12.84
C ARG A 368 -27.44 5.13 -14.28
N GLU A 369 -27.12 5.99 -15.25
CA GLU A 369 -26.98 5.65 -16.67
C GLU A 369 -25.93 4.54 -16.86
N ILE A 370 -24.74 4.72 -16.28
CA ILE A 370 -23.66 3.73 -16.35
C ILE A 370 -24.03 2.44 -15.62
N ALA A 371 -24.80 2.49 -14.53
CA ALA A 371 -25.30 1.29 -13.85
C ALA A 371 -26.43 0.58 -14.60
N ALA A 372 -27.19 1.28 -15.44
CA ALA A 372 -28.36 0.76 -16.17
C ALA A 372 -28.03 0.31 -17.60
N ALA A 373 -26.92 0.77 -18.19
CA ALA A 373 -26.47 0.31 -19.51
C ALA A 373 -26.13 -1.20 -19.50
N ASP A 374 -26.35 -1.88 -20.62
CA ASP A 374 -25.91 -3.27 -20.80
C ASP A 374 -24.41 -3.36 -21.09
N ASN A 375 -23.88 -2.44 -21.90
CA ASN A 375 -22.46 -2.29 -22.21
C ASN A 375 -22.02 -0.85 -21.97
N TRP A 376 -20.89 -0.63 -21.28
CA TRP A 376 -20.27 0.68 -21.08
C TRP A 376 -18.80 0.69 -21.49
N VAL A 377 -18.49 1.55 -22.45
CA VAL A 377 -17.11 1.86 -22.85
C VAL A 377 -16.62 3.05 -22.02
N CYS A 378 -15.52 2.88 -21.30
CA CYS A 378 -15.03 3.93 -20.40
C CYS A 378 -14.50 5.16 -21.14
N TYR A 379 -14.31 6.27 -20.41
CA TYR A 379 -13.85 7.55 -20.95
C TYR A 379 -12.53 7.48 -21.72
N MET A 380 -11.57 6.65 -21.27
CA MET A 380 -10.28 6.47 -21.93
C MET A 380 -10.35 5.64 -23.23
N CYS A 381 -11.38 4.80 -23.40
CA CYS A 381 -11.58 3.99 -24.61
C CYS A 381 -12.45 4.72 -25.64
N SER A 382 -13.49 5.41 -25.18
CA SER A 382 -14.39 6.17 -26.06
C SER A 382 -13.81 7.52 -26.49
N GLY A 383 -12.81 8.05 -25.78
CA GLY A 383 -12.32 9.43 -25.95
C GLY A 383 -13.33 10.51 -25.53
N ASN A 384 -14.57 10.12 -25.19
CA ASN A 384 -15.65 11.03 -24.89
C ASN A 384 -15.46 11.69 -23.53
N SER A 385 -15.72 13.00 -23.50
CA SER A 385 -15.75 13.79 -22.27
C SER A 385 -17.17 13.87 -21.72
N GLN A 386 -17.35 13.71 -20.41
CA GLN A 386 -18.64 13.82 -19.73
C GLN A 386 -18.49 14.67 -18.46
N GLY A 387 -19.24 15.78 -18.36
CA GLY A 387 -19.10 16.73 -17.26
C GLY A 387 -17.68 17.29 -17.16
N LEU A 388 -17.04 17.08 -16.01
CA LEU A 388 -15.65 17.47 -15.74
C LEU A 388 -14.62 16.37 -16.12
N ILE A 389 -15.03 15.16 -16.50
CA ILE A 389 -14.10 14.12 -16.94
C ILE A 389 -13.73 14.38 -18.41
N ARG A 390 -12.46 14.75 -18.64
CA ARG A 390 -11.89 15.01 -19.96
C ARG A 390 -10.58 14.24 -20.14
N PRO A 391 -10.54 13.17 -20.94
CA PRO A 391 -9.31 12.45 -21.26
C PRO A 391 -8.31 13.37 -21.99
N ARG A 392 -7.01 13.27 -21.66
CA ARG A 392 -5.97 14.01 -22.39
C ARG A 392 -5.60 13.28 -23.68
N HIS A 393 -5.49 14.00 -24.80
CA HIS A 393 -5.00 13.42 -26.07
C HIS A 393 -3.58 12.83 -25.95
N ASN A 394 -2.70 13.47 -25.16
CA ASN A 394 -1.31 13.06 -24.93
C ASN A 394 -1.12 12.31 -23.59
N TRP A 395 -2.18 11.68 -23.05
CA TRP A 395 -2.16 11.04 -21.74
C TRP A 395 -1.01 10.04 -21.54
N SER A 396 -0.64 9.31 -22.58
CA SER A 396 0.40 8.28 -22.48
C SER A 396 1.78 8.89 -22.23
N ALA A 397 2.14 9.98 -22.92
CA ALA A 397 3.39 10.69 -22.66
C ALA A 397 3.37 11.31 -21.25
N LYS A 398 2.26 11.96 -20.87
CA LYS A 398 2.09 12.57 -19.54
C LYS A 398 2.15 11.55 -18.40
N LEU A 399 1.65 10.35 -18.60
CA LEU A 399 1.75 9.26 -17.62
C LEU A 399 3.19 8.83 -17.39
N GLN A 400 4.02 8.84 -18.42
CA GLN A 400 5.40 8.38 -18.35
C GLN A 400 6.31 9.47 -17.75
N GLU A 401 6.12 10.74 -18.13
CA GLU A 401 6.68 11.90 -17.43
C GLU A 401 6.35 11.89 -15.92
N PHE A 402 5.12 11.49 -15.56
CA PHE A 402 4.66 11.43 -14.17
C PHE A 402 5.48 10.43 -13.33
N PHE A 403 5.90 9.30 -13.91
CA PHE A 403 6.82 8.34 -13.30
C PHE A 403 8.29 8.80 -13.30
N MET A 404 8.77 9.46 -14.35
CA MET A 404 10.18 9.84 -14.55
C MET A 404 10.71 11.00 -13.68
N ASN A 405 10.12 11.27 -12.51
CA ASN A 405 10.42 12.43 -11.66
C ASN A 405 11.73 12.35 -10.84
N ASP A 406 12.72 11.55 -11.28
CA ASP A 406 14.03 11.45 -10.64
C ASP A 406 14.96 12.59 -11.13
N LYS A 407 15.59 13.28 -10.17
CA LYS A 407 16.35 14.52 -10.40
C LYS A 407 17.82 14.31 -10.80
N GLU A 408 18.25 13.07 -11.00
CA GLU A 408 19.64 12.67 -11.23
C GLU A 408 19.79 12.10 -12.66
N GLN A 409 19.92 12.99 -13.65
CA GLN A 409 20.14 12.61 -15.05
C GLN A 409 21.63 12.41 -15.35
N ASP A 410 22.17 11.25 -14.94
CA ASP A 410 23.48 10.78 -15.42
C ASP A 410 23.44 10.36 -16.91
N PHE A 411 22.24 10.04 -17.42
CA PHE A 411 22.01 9.48 -18.76
C PHE A 411 20.80 10.15 -19.44
N LYS A 412 20.75 10.05 -20.78
CA LYS A 412 19.59 10.48 -21.57
C LYS A 412 18.36 9.64 -21.20
N GLN A 413 17.19 10.28 -21.05
CA GLN A 413 15.95 9.56 -20.81
C GLN A 413 15.64 8.58 -21.97
N PRO A 414 15.20 7.35 -21.67
CA PRO A 414 14.87 6.37 -22.69
C PRO A 414 13.66 6.83 -23.52
N TYR A 415 13.59 6.39 -24.78
CA TYR A 415 12.42 6.63 -25.61
C TYR A 415 11.17 5.99 -24.98
N ILE A 416 10.07 6.75 -24.97
CA ILE A 416 8.81 6.39 -24.34
C ILE A 416 7.85 5.92 -25.42
N PHE A 417 7.47 4.64 -25.37
CA PHE A 417 6.45 4.11 -26.26
C PHE A 417 5.04 4.56 -25.82
N PRO A 418 4.19 5.04 -26.75
CA PRO A 418 2.78 5.30 -26.45
C PRO A 418 2.06 3.98 -26.15
N ALA A 419 1.14 4.01 -25.18
CA ALA A 419 0.29 2.88 -24.85
C ALA A 419 -0.63 2.51 -26.01
N VAL A 420 -0.84 1.22 -26.23
CA VAL A 420 -1.57 0.68 -27.39
C VAL A 420 -3.07 0.64 -27.08
N PRO A 421 -3.96 1.12 -27.98
CA PRO A 421 -5.41 0.99 -27.84
C PRO A 421 -5.83 -0.48 -27.63
N PRO A 422 -6.84 -0.79 -26.79
CA PRO A 422 -7.23 -2.16 -26.47
C PRO A 422 -7.42 -3.09 -27.67
N ASP A 423 -8.06 -2.61 -28.73
CA ASP A 423 -8.39 -3.38 -29.93
C ASP A 423 -7.18 -3.64 -30.85
N GLU A 424 -6.09 -2.89 -30.70
CA GLU A 424 -4.84 -3.01 -31.46
C GLU A 424 -3.78 -3.87 -30.73
N ARG A 425 -4.05 -4.28 -29.49
CA ARG A 425 -3.12 -5.05 -28.66
C ARG A 425 -2.94 -6.46 -29.22
N ARG A 426 -1.71 -6.79 -29.58
CA ARG A 426 -1.29 -8.14 -29.98
C ARG A 426 -0.65 -8.92 -28.82
N PRO A 427 -0.61 -10.26 -28.86
CA PRO A 427 0.17 -11.07 -27.91
C PRO A 427 1.66 -10.71 -27.93
N ILE A 428 2.38 -10.96 -26.83
CA ILE A 428 3.77 -10.56 -26.66
C ILE A 428 4.75 -11.62 -27.19
N ARG A 429 5.80 -11.19 -27.91
CA ARG A 429 6.92 -12.03 -28.35
C ARG A 429 8.14 -11.84 -27.44
N VAL A 430 8.63 -12.91 -26.81
CA VAL A 430 9.58 -12.84 -25.69
C VAL A 430 10.90 -13.56 -25.96
N LEU A 431 12.02 -12.93 -25.58
CA LEU A 431 13.33 -13.57 -25.44
C LEU A 431 13.82 -13.48 -23.99
N SER A 432 13.84 -14.62 -23.30
CA SER A 432 14.42 -14.77 -21.97
C SER A 432 15.86 -15.28 -22.07
N LEU A 433 16.78 -14.59 -21.42
CA LEU A 433 18.21 -14.88 -21.38
C LEU A 433 18.61 -15.23 -19.95
N PHE A 434 19.26 -16.38 -19.75
CA PHE A 434 19.48 -16.96 -18.42
C PHE A 434 18.14 -17.25 -17.71
N ASP A 435 17.22 -17.93 -18.42
CA ASP A 435 15.82 -18.11 -18.01
C ASP A 435 15.65 -18.85 -16.66
N GLY A 436 16.63 -19.68 -16.31
CA GLY A 436 16.60 -20.51 -15.11
C GLY A 436 15.36 -21.41 -15.10
N ILE A 437 14.53 -21.25 -14.07
CA ILE A 437 13.30 -22.03 -13.88
C ILE A 437 12.05 -21.36 -14.48
N ALA A 438 12.20 -20.56 -15.53
CA ALA A 438 11.11 -19.85 -16.21
C ALA A 438 10.27 -18.93 -15.29
N SER A 439 10.92 -18.26 -14.32
CA SER A 439 10.22 -17.34 -13.40
C SER A 439 9.62 -16.12 -14.10
N GLY A 440 10.20 -15.68 -15.22
CA GLY A 440 9.65 -14.62 -16.07
C GLY A 440 8.35 -15.05 -16.77
N PHE A 441 8.33 -16.27 -17.35
CA PHE A 441 7.13 -16.88 -17.91
C PHE A 441 5.99 -16.95 -16.87
N GLN A 442 6.30 -17.45 -15.67
CA GLN A 442 5.32 -17.55 -14.58
C GLN A 442 4.74 -16.18 -14.20
N ALA A 443 5.57 -15.13 -14.14
CA ALA A 443 5.11 -13.77 -13.84
C ALA A 443 4.24 -13.16 -14.96
N LEU A 444 4.54 -13.42 -16.24
CA LEU A 444 3.70 -13.00 -17.37
C LEU A 444 2.34 -13.71 -17.36
N LYS A 445 2.34 -15.02 -17.09
CA LYS A 445 1.14 -15.85 -16.92
C LYS A 445 0.26 -15.36 -15.77
N GLU A 446 0.83 -14.99 -14.62
CA GLU A 446 0.09 -14.40 -13.48
C GLU A 446 -0.49 -13.01 -13.76
N LEU A 447 0.05 -12.26 -14.73
CA LEU A 447 -0.56 -11.01 -15.20
C LEU A 447 -1.69 -11.22 -16.23
N GLY A 448 -1.82 -12.45 -16.73
CA GLY A 448 -2.69 -12.82 -17.85
C GLY A 448 -2.20 -12.31 -19.20
N VAL A 449 -0.94 -11.90 -19.35
CA VAL A 449 -0.43 -11.40 -20.65
C VAL A 449 -0.32 -12.57 -21.62
N GLU A 450 -0.96 -12.44 -22.79
CA GLU A 450 -0.98 -13.49 -23.81
C GLU A 450 0.36 -13.54 -24.53
N ILE A 451 1.01 -14.71 -24.54
CA ILE A 451 2.35 -14.90 -25.10
C ILE A 451 2.22 -15.58 -26.46
N GLU A 452 2.66 -14.93 -27.54
CA GLU A 452 2.73 -15.51 -28.88
C GLU A 452 3.80 -16.60 -28.94
N VAL A 453 4.99 -16.25 -28.45
CA VAL A 453 6.16 -17.13 -28.43
C VAL A 453 7.13 -16.71 -27.32
N TYR A 454 7.73 -17.70 -26.66
CA TYR A 454 8.74 -17.50 -25.62
C TYR A 454 9.98 -18.31 -25.95
N TYR A 455 11.05 -17.61 -26.31
CA TYR A 455 12.36 -18.22 -26.52
C TYR A 455 13.22 -18.06 -25.27
N ALA A 456 13.88 -19.14 -24.84
CA ALA A 456 14.66 -19.19 -23.61
C ALA A 456 16.11 -19.65 -23.86
N SER A 457 17.09 -18.84 -23.46
CA SER A 457 18.49 -19.26 -23.39
C SER A 457 18.83 -19.72 -21.98
N GLU A 458 19.17 -21.00 -21.83
CA GLU A 458 19.55 -21.64 -20.57
C GLU A 458 20.42 -22.88 -20.89
N ILE A 459 21.33 -23.22 -19.97
CA ILE A 459 22.27 -24.35 -20.05
C ILE A 459 22.19 -25.30 -18.84
N ASP A 460 21.58 -24.88 -17.73
CA ASP A 460 21.34 -25.71 -16.55
C ASP A 460 20.22 -26.72 -16.85
N GLU A 461 20.58 -27.98 -17.14
CA GLU A 461 19.65 -29.05 -17.53
C GLU A 461 18.47 -29.21 -16.56
N HIS A 462 18.73 -29.07 -15.27
CA HIS A 462 17.70 -29.15 -14.23
C HIS A 462 16.72 -27.98 -14.30
N ALA A 463 17.22 -26.78 -14.62
CA ALA A 463 16.39 -25.59 -14.78
C ALA A 463 15.50 -25.71 -16.02
N MET A 464 16.06 -26.16 -17.15
CA MET A 464 15.32 -26.49 -18.37
C MET A 464 14.25 -27.57 -18.15
N GLN A 465 14.53 -28.59 -17.32
CA GLN A 465 13.55 -29.62 -16.97
C GLN A 465 12.38 -29.05 -16.17
N VAL A 466 12.62 -28.15 -15.21
CA VAL A 466 11.55 -27.44 -14.49
C VAL A 466 10.70 -26.64 -15.47
N ALA A 467 11.31 -25.84 -16.35
CA ALA A 467 10.61 -25.04 -17.35
C ALA A 467 9.73 -25.91 -18.28
N LYS A 468 10.27 -27.02 -18.78
CA LYS A 468 9.55 -27.97 -19.66
C LYS A 468 8.39 -28.67 -18.97
N VAL A 469 8.51 -29.05 -17.69
CA VAL A 469 7.40 -29.70 -16.97
C VAL A 469 6.30 -28.69 -16.60
N GLN A 470 6.65 -27.48 -16.18
CA GLN A 470 5.68 -26.49 -15.71
C GLN A 470 4.94 -25.77 -16.86
N HIS A 471 5.60 -25.55 -18.00
CA HIS A 471 5.04 -24.77 -19.12
C HIS A 471 4.97 -25.53 -20.45
N GLY A 472 5.42 -26.79 -20.49
CA GLY A 472 5.31 -27.66 -21.65
C GLY A 472 6.06 -27.14 -22.88
N ALA A 473 5.46 -27.31 -24.06
CA ALA A 473 6.01 -26.84 -25.33
C ALA A 473 5.93 -25.31 -25.53
N LYS A 474 5.41 -24.54 -24.57
CA LYS A 474 5.32 -23.07 -24.68
C LYS A 474 6.67 -22.35 -24.62
N ILE A 475 7.73 -23.02 -24.15
CA ILE A 475 9.08 -22.47 -23.99
C ILE A 475 10.04 -23.14 -24.98
N ILE A 476 10.45 -22.39 -26.01
CA ILE A 476 11.39 -22.84 -27.03
C ILE A 476 12.82 -22.54 -26.56
N HIS A 477 13.56 -23.58 -26.21
CA HIS A 477 14.93 -23.41 -25.71
C HIS A 477 15.90 -23.19 -26.88
N VAL A 478 16.66 -22.09 -26.86
CA VAL A 478 17.63 -21.70 -27.91
C VAL A 478 19.09 -22.05 -27.54
N GLY A 479 19.31 -22.61 -26.35
CA GLY A 479 20.62 -23.08 -25.89
C GLY A 479 21.51 -21.98 -25.30
N ASP A 480 22.82 -22.18 -25.42
CA ASP A 480 23.87 -21.32 -24.85
C ASP A 480 23.92 -19.94 -25.51
N ILE A 481 23.75 -18.90 -24.70
CA ILE A 481 23.75 -17.49 -25.12
C ILE A 481 24.99 -17.11 -25.94
N THR A 482 26.16 -17.68 -25.62
CA THR A 482 27.44 -17.36 -26.25
C THR A 482 27.50 -17.81 -27.71
N GLN A 483 26.64 -18.75 -28.11
CA GLN A 483 26.59 -19.35 -29.44
C GLN A 483 25.48 -18.76 -30.32
N ILE A 484 24.61 -17.91 -29.76
CA ILE A 484 23.51 -17.26 -30.50
C ILE A 484 24.08 -16.16 -31.40
N SER A 485 24.02 -16.38 -32.73
CA SER A 485 24.45 -15.42 -33.76
C SER A 485 23.40 -14.32 -34.01
N ARG A 486 23.80 -13.25 -34.71
CA ARG A 486 22.88 -12.21 -35.19
C ARG A 486 21.79 -12.80 -36.08
N ASP A 487 22.19 -13.55 -37.11
CA ASP A 487 21.29 -14.17 -38.08
C ASP A 487 20.23 -15.03 -37.40
N LYS A 488 20.59 -15.74 -36.31
CA LYS A 488 19.64 -16.54 -35.54
C LYS A 488 18.67 -15.66 -34.73
N VAL A 489 19.10 -14.53 -34.21
CA VAL A 489 18.18 -13.55 -33.57
C VAL A 489 17.21 -12.96 -34.59
N GLU A 490 17.70 -12.65 -35.80
CA GLU A 490 16.88 -12.09 -36.88
C GLU A 490 15.87 -13.13 -37.42
N GLU A 491 16.25 -14.41 -37.50
CA GLU A 491 15.36 -15.54 -37.86
C GLU A 491 14.23 -15.78 -36.83
N LEU A 492 14.54 -15.72 -35.53
CA LEU A 492 13.56 -15.95 -34.46
C LEU A 492 12.72 -14.70 -34.13
N GLY A 493 13.20 -13.52 -34.52
CA GLY A 493 12.58 -12.23 -34.29
C GLY A 493 11.31 -11.99 -35.14
N PRO A 494 10.67 -10.82 -34.97
CA PRO A 494 10.99 -9.76 -34.01
C PRO A 494 10.65 -10.16 -32.56
N PHE A 495 11.26 -9.48 -31.59
CA PHE A 495 10.98 -9.65 -30.16
C PHE A 495 10.45 -8.34 -29.56
N ASP A 496 9.38 -8.39 -28.78
CA ASP A 496 8.77 -7.22 -28.14
C ASP A 496 9.29 -7.01 -26.71
N PHE A 497 9.69 -8.08 -26.03
CA PHE A 497 10.28 -8.00 -24.68
C PHE A 497 11.49 -8.93 -24.53
N VAL A 498 12.62 -8.38 -24.09
CA VAL A 498 13.86 -9.14 -23.86
C VAL A 498 14.38 -8.93 -22.45
N PHE A 499 14.58 -10.02 -21.70
CA PHE A 499 15.01 -9.91 -20.31
C PHE A 499 16.01 -10.98 -19.90
N GLY A 500 16.71 -10.74 -18.80
CA GLY A 500 17.60 -11.73 -18.22
C GLY A 500 18.30 -11.31 -16.93
N GLY A 501 18.80 -12.29 -16.19
CA GLY A 501 19.63 -12.08 -15.00
C GLY A 501 20.89 -12.93 -15.09
N SER A 502 22.01 -12.33 -15.51
CA SER A 502 23.26 -13.08 -15.68
C SER A 502 23.82 -13.57 -14.33
N PRO A 503 24.51 -14.73 -14.28
CA PRO A 503 24.94 -15.33 -13.02
C PRO A 503 25.75 -14.38 -12.13
N CYS A 504 25.24 -14.10 -10.93
CA CYS A 504 25.80 -13.10 -10.04
C CYS A 504 27.03 -13.57 -9.23
N ASN A 505 27.52 -14.80 -9.45
CA ASN A 505 28.55 -15.43 -8.61
C ASN A 505 29.88 -14.64 -8.61
N ASP A 506 30.31 -14.11 -9.76
CA ASP A 506 31.54 -13.31 -9.87
C ASP A 506 31.34 -11.81 -9.59
N LEU A 507 30.10 -11.37 -9.39
CA LEU A 507 29.76 -9.98 -9.05
C LEU A 507 29.51 -9.81 -7.55
N SER A 508 28.86 -10.79 -6.92
CA SER A 508 28.37 -10.73 -5.55
C SER A 508 29.48 -10.68 -4.50
N ILE A 509 29.39 -9.73 -3.56
CA ILE A 509 30.21 -9.66 -2.35
C ILE A 509 30.09 -10.89 -1.45
N ALA A 510 29.03 -11.68 -1.59
CA ALA A 510 28.89 -12.97 -0.90
C ALA A 510 29.89 -14.03 -1.38
N ASN A 511 30.57 -13.81 -2.51
CA ASN A 511 31.71 -14.59 -2.97
C ASN A 511 33.03 -13.84 -2.65
N PRO A 512 33.87 -14.36 -1.73
CA PRO A 512 35.18 -13.77 -1.44
C PRO A 512 36.12 -13.77 -2.65
N VAL A 513 36.04 -14.80 -3.51
CA VAL A 513 36.91 -15.00 -4.69
C VAL A 513 36.28 -14.51 -5.99
N ARG A 514 35.38 -13.52 -5.91
CA ARG A 514 34.64 -12.94 -7.04
C ARG A 514 35.56 -12.25 -8.06
N ARG A 515 35.48 -12.64 -9.33
CA ARG A 515 36.37 -12.12 -10.39
C ARG A 515 35.95 -10.77 -11.00
N GLY A 516 34.72 -10.31 -10.78
CA GLY A 516 34.19 -9.04 -11.31
C GLY A 516 33.57 -9.18 -12.71
N ILE A 517 33.13 -8.06 -13.28
CA ILE A 517 32.33 -8.03 -14.52
C ILE A 517 33.09 -8.50 -15.78
N CYS A 518 34.42 -8.34 -15.84
CA CYS A 518 35.22 -8.69 -17.02
C CYS A 518 35.65 -10.17 -17.08
N GLU A 519 35.45 -10.94 -16.01
CA GLU A 519 36.00 -12.28 -15.85
C GLU A 519 34.96 -13.32 -15.41
N GLY A 520 35.34 -14.60 -15.48
CA GLY A 520 34.52 -15.69 -14.96
C GLY A 520 33.13 -15.73 -15.61
N THR A 521 32.10 -15.73 -14.77
CA THR A 521 30.69 -15.64 -15.14
C THR A 521 30.17 -14.20 -15.29
N GLY A 522 30.89 -13.20 -14.75
CA GLY A 522 30.51 -11.78 -14.87
C GLY A 522 30.42 -11.33 -16.33
N ARG A 523 31.30 -11.86 -17.19
CA ARG A 523 31.35 -11.55 -18.63
C ARG A 523 30.04 -11.79 -19.36
N LEU A 524 29.18 -12.68 -18.86
CA LEU A 524 27.90 -13.03 -19.48
C LEU A 524 26.90 -11.86 -19.51
N PHE A 525 27.14 -10.79 -18.74
CA PHE A 525 26.48 -9.51 -18.94
C PHE A 525 26.72 -8.94 -20.36
N PHE A 526 27.92 -9.09 -20.92
CA PHE A 526 28.22 -8.59 -22.27
C PHE A 526 27.51 -9.41 -23.35
N ASP A 527 27.21 -10.69 -23.11
CA ASP A 527 26.36 -11.49 -24.00
C ASP A 527 24.89 -11.04 -23.96
N PHE A 528 24.36 -10.70 -22.78
CA PHE A 528 23.06 -10.02 -22.68
C PHE A 528 23.05 -8.71 -23.48
N PHE A 529 24.05 -7.86 -23.27
CA PHE A 529 24.17 -6.58 -23.99
C PHE A 529 24.31 -6.78 -25.51
N ARG A 530 25.11 -7.75 -25.96
CA ARG A 530 25.30 -8.13 -27.36
C ARG A 530 23.98 -8.52 -28.02
N LEU A 531 23.23 -9.44 -27.41
CA LEU A 531 21.93 -9.83 -27.94
C LEU A 531 20.90 -8.70 -27.87
N LEU A 532 20.93 -7.87 -26.82
CA LEU A 532 20.08 -6.67 -26.72
C LEU A 532 20.31 -5.70 -27.89
N GLN A 533 21.54 -5.56 -28.40
CA GLN A 533 21.81 -4.76 -29.60
C GLN A 533 21.32 -5.41 -30.91
N PHE A 534 21.17 -6.75 -30.95
CA PHE A 534 20.66 -7.45 -32.14
C PHE A 534 19.12 -7.42 -32.23
N VAL A 535 18.42 -7.45 -31.10
CA VAL A 535 16.94 -7.42 -31.05
C VAL A 535 16.33 -6.02 -31.14
N ARG A 536 17.11 -4.98 -30.84
CA ARG A 536 16.63 -3.60 -30.71
C ARG A 536 16.08 -3.12 -32.06
N PRO A 537 14.83 -2.61 -32.13
CA PRO A 537 14.30 -2.05 -33.37
C PRO A 537 15.19 -0.92 -33.89
N ASN A 538 15.27 -0.79 -35.23
CA ASN A 538 15.79 0.40 -35.87
C ASN A 538 14.96 1.63 -35.45
N SER A 539 15.56 2.82 -35.52
CA SER A 539 14.95 4.10 -35.09
C SER A 539 13.59 4.40 -35.70
N ASP A 540 13.33 3.84 -36.89
CA ASP A 540 12.19 4.17 -37.74
C ASP A 540 10.99 3.23 -37.50
N MET A 541 11.11 2.30 -36.53
CA MET A 541 10.10 1.29 -36.21
C MET A 541 9.35 1.67 -34.92
N GLU A 542 8.14 2.23 -35.05
CA GLU A 542 7.27 2.66 -33.92
C GLU A 542 6.67 1.50 -33.08
N ARG A 543 7.24 0.30 -33.11
CA ARG A 543 6.72 -0.84 -32.32
C ARG A 543 7.18 -0.76 -30.86
N PRO A 544 6.30 -1.00 -29.86
CA PRO A 544 6.71 -1.11 -28.46
C PRO A 544 7.79 -2.16 -28.26
N PHE A 545 8.92 -1.75 -27.68
CA PHE A 545 10.04 -2.65 -27.38
C PHE A 545 10.55 -2.43 -25.97
N PHE A 546 10.49 -3.48 -25.15
CA PHE A 546 10.89 -3.43 -23.75
C PHE A 546 12.08 -4.35 -23.47
N TRP A 547 12.86 -3.99 -22.46
CA TRP A 547 13.92 -4.85 -21.94
C TRP A 547 14.14 -4.67 -20.44
N LEU A 548 14.65 -5.73 -19.80
CA LEU A 548 14.90 -5.77 -18.36
C LEU A 548 16.14 -6.63 -18.03
N PHE A 549 17.14 -6.04 -17.40
CA PHE A 549 18.30 -6.74 -16.85
C PHE A 549 18.28 -6.71 -15.31
N GLU A 550 18.45 -7.87 -14.68
CA GLU A 550 18.50 -8.01 -13.22
C GLU A 550 19.89 -8.41 -12.73
N ASN A 551 20.30 -7.88 -11.56
CA ASN A 551 21.42 -8.45 -10.82
C ASN A 551 21.43 -8.06 -9.33
N VAL A 552 22.42 -8.58 -8.58
CA VAL A 552 22.52 -8.39 -7.12
C VAL A 552 22.93 -6.97 -6.70
N VAL A 553 22.29 -6.45 -5.64
CA VAL A 553 22.69 -5.16 -5.03
C VAL A 553 24.10 -5.23 -4.42
N GLY A 554 24.55 -6.40 -3.98
CA GLY A 554 25.86 -6.62 -3.39
C GLY A 554 27.03 -6.69 -4.39
N MET A 555 26.93 -6.10 -5.57
CA MET A 555 28.04 -6.02 -6.54
C MET A 555 29.04 -4.89 -6.20
N ARG A 556 30.23 -4.87 -6.83
CA ARG A 556 31.16 -3.74 -6.66
C ARG A 556 30.54 -2.48 -7.29
N ALA A 557 30.84 -1.31 -6.71
CA ALA A 557 30.33 -0.04 -7.24
C ALA A 557 30.79 0.22 -8.69
N ASP A 558 31.97 -0.24 -9.07
CA ASP A 558 32.49 -0.08 -10.43
C ASP A 558 31.88 -1.08 -11.42
N ASP A 559 31.61 -2.32 -11.01
CA ASP A 559 30.81 -3.28 -11.82
C ASP A 559 29.42 -2.68 -12.11
N LYS A 560 28.77 -2.08 -11.10
CA LYS A 560 27.48 -1.36 -11.25
C LYS A 560 27.58 -0.22 -12.27
N LYS A 561 28.60 0.64 -12.16
CA LYS A 561 28.82 1.75 -13.11
C LYS A 561 29.08 1.26 -14.53
N ILE A 562 29.81 0.16 -14.70
CA ILE A 562 30.05 -0.45 -16.02
C ILE A 562 28.73 -0.92 -16.61
N ILE A 563 27.92 -1.67 -15.86
CA ILE A 563 26.59 -2.11 -16.31
C ILE A 563 25.71 -0.91 -16.69
N SER A 564 25.60 0.10 -15.82
CA SER A 564 24.84 1.33 -16.12
C SER A 564 25.34 2.05 -17.37
N ARG A 565 26.66 2.10 -17.61
CA ARG A 565 27.25 2.77 -18.77
C ARG A 565 26.96 2.02 -20.07
N PHE A 566 27.01 0.69 -20.07
CA PHE A 566 26.66 -0.12 -21.23
C PHE A 566 25.16 -0.08 -21.53
N LEU A 567 24.31 -0.09 -20.50
CA LEU A 567 22.85 -0.06 -20.64
C LEU A 567 22.26 1.36 -20.77
N GLU A 568 23.10 2.38 -20.70
CA GLU A 568 22.73 3.81 -20.75
C GLU A 568 21.64 4.23 -19.75
N CYS A 569 21.55 3.55 -18.60
CA CYS A 569 20.58 3.89 -17.56
C CYS A 569 21.08 3.49 -16.16
N ASN A 570 20.52 4.12 -15.12
CA ASN A 570 20.75 3.72 -13.74
C ASN A 570 19.75 2.63 -13.29
N PRO A 571 20.15 1.72 -12.38
CA PRO A 571 19.24 0.68 -11.89
C PRO A 571 18.29 1.21 -10.82
N VAL A 572 17.06 0.73 -10.88
CA VAL A 572 16.12 0.80 -9.76
C VAL A 572 16.46 -0.31 -8.76
N VAL A 573 16.36 -0.03 -7.45
CA VAL A 573 16.44 -1.06 -6.41
C VAL A 573 15.03 -1.48 -6.01
N VAL A 574 14.70 -2.76 -6.17
CA VAL A 574 13.48 -3.36 -5.61
C VAL A 574 13.86 -4.46 -4.63
N ASP A 575 13.26 -4.45 -3.45
CA ASP A 575 13.46 -5.46 -2.41
C ASP A 575 12.16 -6.23 -2.19
N ALA A 576 12.23 -7.55 -2.38
CA ALA A 576 11.07 -8.42 -2.24
C ALA A 576 10.40 -8.31 -0.86
N LYS A 577 11.09 -7.83 0.19
CA LYS A 577 10.53 -7.70 1.55
C LYS A 577 9.21 -6.91 1.62
N GLU A 578 8.96 -6.00 0.68
CA GLU A 578 7.73 -5.19 0.66
C GLU A 578 6.50 -6.01 0.23
N ILE A 579 6.71 -7.14 -0.48
CA ILE A 579 5.67 -7.99 -1.09
C ILE A 579 5.86 -9.50 -0.92
N SER A 580 6.90 -9.92 -0.20
CA SER A 580 7.19 -11.32 0.15
C SER A 580 7.81 -11.41 1.56
N PRO A 581 7.96 -12.60 2.15
CA PRO A 581 8.54 -12.78 3.47
C PRO A 581 10.07 -12.93 3.41
N ALA A 582 10.74 -12.36 2.41
CA ALA A 582 12.18 -12.49 2.23
C ALA A 582 12.85 -11.15 1.89
N HIS A 583 13.96 -10.85 2.56
CA HIS A 583 14.88 -9.80 2.14
C HIS A 583 15.60 -10.26 0.87
N ARG A 584 15.31 -9.63 -0.27
CA ARG A 584 15.93 -9.94 -1.58
C ARG A 584 15.98 -8.68 -2.44
N ALA A 585 16.78 -7.71 -2.00
CA ALA A 585 17.09 -6.51 -2.78
C ALA A 585 17.87 -6.87 -4.05
N ARG A 586 17.43 -6.33 -5.20
CA ARG A 586 18.03 -6.49 -6.53
C ARG A 586 18.06 -5.16 -7.29
N TYR A 587 19.07 -5.02 -8.14
CA TYR A 587 19.15 -3.95 -9.14
C TYR A 587 18.43 -4.41 -10.41
N PHE A 588 17.62 -3.51 -10.97
CA PHE A 588 16.92 -3.69 -12.23
C PHE A 588 17.23 -2.51 -13.15
N TRP A 589 17.85 -2.80 -14.30
CA TRP A 589 18.03 -1.87 -15.40
C TRP A 589 16.99 -2.19 -16.48
N GLY A 590 16.41 -1.20 -17.13
CA GLY A 590 15.38 -1.43 -18.14
C GLY A 590 14.69 -0.16 -18.59
N ASN A 591 13.77 -0.31 -19.52
CA ASN A 591 12.90 0.76 -20.03
C ASN A 591 11.41 0.51 -19.76
N LEU A 592 11.08 -0.39 -18.82
CA LEU A 592 9.69 -0.63 -18.45
C LEU A 592 9.07 0.62 -17.79
N PRO A 593 7.82 0.97 -18.12
CA PRO A 593 7.10 2.09 -17.49
C PRO A 593 7.08 2.04 -15.96
N GLY A 594 7.45 3.13 -15.30
CA GLY A 594 7.31 3.28 -13.85
C GLY A 594 7.99 2.21 -13.01
N MET A 595 9.16 1.69 -13.42
CA MET A 595 9.95 0.75 -12.60
C MET A 595 10.27 1.29 -11.20
N ASN A 596 10.44 2.61 -11.07
CA ASN A 596 10.73 3.32 -9.82
C ASN A 596 9.51 3.54 -8.91
N ARG A 597 8.31 3.08 -9.30
CA ARG A 597 7.09 3.27 -8.50
C ARG A 597 7.16 2.46 -7.19
N PRO A 598 6.48 2.91 -6.11
CA PRO A 598 6.54 2.19 -4.85
C PRO A 598 5.89 0.80 -4.97
N THR A 599 6.55 -0.21 -4.42
CA THR A 599 6.03 -1.58 -4.42
C THR A 599 4.87 -1.72 -3.42
N VAL A 600 3.78 -2.34 -3.86
CA VAL A 600 2.56 -2.58 -3.07
C VAL A 600 2.16 -4.05 -3.24
N PRO A 601 1.89 -4.79 -2.15
CA PRO A 601 1.44 -6.16 -2.24
C PRO A 601 -0.04 -6.25 -2.62
N LEU A 602 -0.38 -7.29 -3.37
CA LEU A 602 -1.74 -7.71 -3.65
C LEU A 602 -2.31 -8.57 -2.51
N PRO A 603 -3.64 -8.77 -2.42
CA PRO A 603 -4.26 -9.57 -1.37
C PRO A 603 -3.74 -11.01 -1.25
N GLY A 604 -3.27 -11.62 -2.34
CA GLY A 604 -2.66 -12.96 -2.36
C GLY A 604 -1.17 -13.01 -2.00
N ASP A 605 -0.48 -11.87 -1.87
CA ASP A 605 0.96 -11.84 -1.59
C ASP A 605 1.25 -12.19 -0.11
N LYS A 606 2.11 -13.19 0.11
CA LYS A 606 2.46 -13.69 1.44
C LYS A 606 3.49 -12.78 2.12
N LEU A 607 3.07 -12.03 3.14
CA LEU A 607 3.94 -11.02 3.78
C LEU A 607 4.69 -11.53 5.01
N CYS A 608 4.20 -12.58 5.68
CA CYS A 608 4.81 -13.19 6.84
C CYS A 608 5.29 -14.62 6.50
N LEU A 609 6.43 -15.04 7.04
CA LEU A 609 6.97 -16.38 6.80
C LEU A 609 6.00 -17.50 7.20
N GLN A 610 5.20 -17.28 8.25
CA GLN A 610 4.17 -18.22 8.71
C GLN A 610 3.16 -18.57 7.61
N ASP A 611 2.86 -17.62 6.72
CA ASP A 611 1.90 -17.80 5.62
C ASP A 611 2.46 -18.71 4.51
N CYS A 612 3.79 -18.92 4.48
CA CYS A 612 4.49 -19.82 3.55
C CYS A 612 4.70 -21.24 4.12
N LEU A 613 4.65 -21.41 5.45
CA LEU A 613 4.90 -22.71 6.09
C LEU A 613 3.79 -23.72 5.78
N GLU A 614 4.10 -25.01 5.94
CA GLU A 614 3.11 -26.06 5.70
C GLU A 614 1.98 -26.04 6.74
N ALA A 615 0.74 -26.02 6.25
CA ALA A 615 -0.44 -25.99 7.10
C ALA A 615 -0.59 -27.33 7.85
N ASN A 616 -1.16 -27.27 9.06
CA ASN A 616 -1.47 -28.45 9.89
C ASN A 616 -0.28 -29.32 10.35
N CYS A 617 0.97 -28.97 9.99
CA CYS A 617 2.18 -29.68 10.43
C CYS A 617 2.78 -29.19 11.76
N GLY A 618 2.09 -28.31 12.51
CA GLY A 618 2.61 -27.73 13.76
C GLY A 618 3.83 -26.81 13.60
N ARG A 619 4.19 -26.43 12.36
CA ARG A 619 5.35 -25.61 12.03
C ARG A 619 5.08 -24.12 12.30
N GLN A 620 5.98 -23.50 13.04
CA GLN A 620 5.91 -22.10 13.45
C GLN A 620 7.14 -21.31 13.00
N ALA A 621 6.92 -20.13 12.44
CA ALA A 621 7.97 -19.24 11.99
C ALA A 621 8.61 -18.49 13.17
N LYS A 622 9.94 -18.60 13.32
CA LYS A 622 10.71 -17.84 14.32
C LYS A 622 11.00 -16.40 13.89
N PHE A 623 10.80 -16.08 12.62
CA PHE A 623 11.02 -14.75 12.03
C PHE A 623 9.86 -14.38 11.11
N THR A 624 9.43 -13.12 11.11
CA THR A 624 8.42 -12.62 10.17
C THR A 624 8.91 -12.65 8.72
N LYS A 625 10.21 -12.41 8.52
CA LYS A 625 10.89 -12.47 7.22
C LYS A 625 12.26 -13.12 7.36
N VAL A 626 12.72 -13.83 6.33
CA VAL A 626 14.08 -14.41 6.26
C VAL A 626 15.05 -13.49 5.52
N GLN A 627 16.33 -13.69 5.77
CA GLN A 627 17.41 -13.09 4.98
C GLN A 627 17.50 -13.73 3.58
N THR A 628 18.30 -13.16 2.69
CA THR A 628 18.37 -13.62 1.29
C THR A 628 18.79 -15.09 1.19
N LEU A 629 17.86 -15.94 0.80
CA LEU A 629 18.14 -17.34 0.46
C LEU A 629 18.93 -17.38 -0.87
N THR A 630 20.04 -18.10 -0.87
CA THR A 630 20.99 -18.21 -1.99
C THR A 630 21.22 -19.67 -2.37
N THR A 631 22.11 -19.90 -3.34
CA THR A 631 22.60 -21.24 -3.70
C THR A 631 23.36 -21.96 -2.59
N ASN A 632 23.82 -21.25 -1.55
CA ASN A 632 24.53 -21.84 -0.42
C ASN A 632 23.55 -22.38 0.63
N ALA A 633 23.70 -23.66 1.01
CA ALA A 633 22.93 -24.32 2.07
C ALA A 633 22.89 -23.50 3.37
N ASN A 634 24.00 -22.86 3.75
CA ASN A 634 24.10 -22.07 4.98
C ASN A 634 23.18 -20.83 5.00
N SER A 635 22.70 -20.35 3.85
CA SER A 635 21.73 -19.23 3.80
C SER A 635 20.33 -19.59 4.31
N MET A 636 20.05 -20.89 4.52
CA MET A 636 18.85 -21.35 5.20
C MET A 636 18.89 -21.00 6.70
N LEU A 637 20.09 -20.88 7.30
CA LEU A 637 20.28 -20.42 8.67
C LEU A 637 20.25 -18.89 8.73
N GLN A 638 19.58 -18.36 9.76
CA GLN A 638 19.28 -16.95 9.92
C GLN A 638 20.16 -16.31 10.99
N THR A 639 20.47 -15.02 10.81
CA THR A 639 21.36 -14.21 11.66
C THR A 639 22.81 -14.70 11.71
N LYS A 640 23.71 -13.89 12.30
CA LYS A 640 25.11 -14.29 12.54
C LYS A 640 25.27 -15.48 13.49
N LYS A 641 24.23 -15.85 14.25
CA LYS A 641 24.23 -16.99 15.19
C LYS A 641 23.80 -18.32 14.55
N GLY A 642 23.46 -18.35 13.26
CA GLY A 642 23.09 -19.59 12.56
C GLY A 642 21.78 -20.22 13.05
N LEU A 643 20.78 -19.40 13.37
CA LEU A 643 19.51 -19.85 13.92
C LEU A 643 18.60 -20.43 12.84
N PHE A 644 17.96 -21.56 13.12
CA PHE A 644 16.94 -22.12 12.23
C PHE A 644 15.71 -21.19 12.12
N PRO A 645 15.12 -21.05 10.91
CA PRO A 645 13.98 -20.15 10.66
C PRO A 645 12.63 -20.68 11.17
N VAL A 646 12.50 -22.00 11.34
CA VAL A 646 11.25 -22.67 11.73
C VAL A 646 11.48 -23.48 13.00
N GLN A 647 10.44 -23.60 13.81
CA GLN A 647 10.33 -24.54 14.92
C GLN A 647 9.05 -25.38 14.77
N TYR A 648 9.03 -26.59 15.29
CA TYR A 648 7.84 -27.46 15.29
C TYR A 648 7.80 -28.35 16.52
N THR A 649 6.60 -28.76 16.93
CA THR A 649 6.44 -29.75 18.00
C THR A 649 6.51 -31.15 17.41
N GLY A 650 7.46 -31.97 17.87
CA GLY A 650 7.57 -33.38 17.48
C GLY A 650 6.45 -34.25 18.07
N SER A 651 6.35 -35.49 17.61
CA SER A 651 5.44 -36.51 18.17
C SER A 651 5.75 -36.87 19.63
N ASP A 652 6.95 -36.55 20.10
CA ASP A 652 7.42 -36.64 21.48
C ASP A 652 7.04 -35.42 22.34
N GLY A 653 6.28 -34.47 21.78
CA GLY A 653 5.92 -33.21 22.44
C GLY A 653 7.09 -32.23 22.57
N GLN A 654 8.28 -32.57 22.09
CA GLN A 654 9.46 -31.71 22.19
C GLN A 654 9.48 -30.67 21.07
N LEU A 655 9.93 -29.47 21.41
CA LEU A 655 10.02 -28.35 20.49
C LEU A 655 11.36 -28.43 19.75
N LYS A 656 11.32 -28.71 18.45
CA LYS A 656 12.47 -28.95 17.57
C LYS A 656 12.63 -27.83 16.56
N GLU A 657 13.84 -27.62 16.10
CA GLU A 657 14.16 -26.60 15.09
C GLU A 657 14.33 -27.20 13.69
N ASP A 658 13.97 -26.47 12.65
CA ASP A 658 14.11 -26.91 11.25
C ASP A 658 14.37 -25.74 10.29
N VAL A 659 14.96 -26.09 9.15
CA VAL A 659 15.08 -25.25 7.95
C VAL A 659 13.76 -25.25 7.18
N LEU A 660 13.61 -24.28 6.27
CA LEU A 660 12.47 -24.27 5.35
C LEU A 660 12.49 -25.52 4.44
N TRP A 661 11.32 -26.09 4.21
CA TRP A 661 11.10 -27.11 3.19
C TRP A 661 11.08 -26.47 1.80
N ILE A 662 11.30 -27.27 0.76
CA ILE A 662 11.39 -26.74 -0.61
C ILE A 662 10.05 -26.14 -1.06
N THR A 663 8.92 -26.74 -0.68
CA THR A 663 7.56 -26.18 -0.93
C THR A 663 7.32 -24.85 -0.22
N GLU A 664 7.83 -24.69 1.00
CA GLU A 664 7.79 -23.42 1.75
C GLU A 664 8.67 -22.35 1.09
N MET A 665 9.83 -22.75 0.56
CA MET A 665 10.68 -21.86 -0.25
C MET A 665 9.98 -21.45 -1.55
N GLU A 666 9.40 -22.38 -2.32
CA GLU A 666 8.65 -22.08 -3.55
C GLU A 666 7.59 -20.99 -3.29
N ARG A 667 6.74 -21.18 -2.27
CA ARG A 667 5.74 -20.20 -1.84
C ARG A 667 6.33 -18.85 -1.42
N LEU A 668 7.50 -18.84 -0.78
CA LEU A 668 8.21 -17.63 -0.35
C LEU A 668 8.80 -16.84 -1.53
N PHE A 669 9.19 -17.53 -2.60
CA PHE A 669 9.56 -16.90 -3.87
C PHE A 669 8.35 -16.49 -4.71
N GLY A 670 7.14 -16.88 -4.30
CA GLY A 670 5.87 -16.67 -5.02
C GLY A 670 5.66 -17.63 -6.18
N LEU A 671 6.32 -18.79 -6.16
CA LEU A 671 6.06 -19.88 -7.09
C LEU A 671 4.92 -20.78 -6.56
N PRO A 672 4.20 -21.48 -7.45
CA PRO A 672 3.30 -22.56 -7.06
C PRO A 672 3.98 -23.61 -6.17
N SER A 673 3.22 -24.27 -5.30
CA SER A 673 3.76 -25.38 -4.51
C SER A 673 4.08 -26.56 -5.43
N HIS A 674 5.21 -27.24 -5.19
CA HIS A 674 5.78 -28.30 -6.03
C HIS A 674 6.32 -27.85 -7.39
N TYR A 675 6.54 -26.54 -7.60
CA TYR A 675 7.02 -26.01 -8.89
C TYR A 675 8.38 -26.62 -9.33
N THR A 676 9.30 -26.87 -8.41
CA THR A 676 10.60 -27.50 -8.70
C THR A 676 10.63 -29.00 -8.47
N ASP A 677 9.47 -29.64 -8.25
CA ASP A 677 9.34 -31.06 -7.87
C ASP A 677 9.40 -31.99 -9.09
N VAL A 678 10.53 -31.96 -9.80
CA VAL A 678 10.71 -32.64 -11.09
C VAL A 678 11.98 -33.48 -11.14
N SER A 679 12.00 -34.46 -12.04
CA SER A 679 13.19 -35.26 -12.41
C SER A 679 13.94 -35.94 -11.25
N ASN A 680 13.26 -36.30 -10.16
CA ASN A 680 13.88 -36.86 -8.95
C ASN A 680 15.03 -36.01 -8.37
N MET A 681 15.00 -34.70 -8.56
CA MET A 681 16.05 -33.81 -8.04
C MET A 681 16.11 -33.81 -6.51
N GLY A 682 17.31 -33.99 -5.98
CA GLY A 682 17.56 -33.89 -4.55
C GLY A 682 17.33 -32.48 -4.00
N ARG A 683 17.04 -32.39 -2.70
CA ARG A 683 16.79 -31.14 -1.97
C ARG A 683 17.78 -30.02 -2.32
N SER A 684 19.08 -30.34 -2.36
CA SER A 684 20.17 -29.38 -2.63
C SER A 684 20.21 -28.88 -4.08
N GLN A 685 19.73 -29.66 -5.06
CA GLN A 685 19.58 -29.18 -6.43
C GLN A 685 18.43 -28.16 -6.51
N ARG A 686 17.25 -28.53 -5.99
CA ARG A 686 16.07 -27.64 -5.95
C ARG A 686 16.35 -26.34 -5.19
N GLN A 687 17.04 -26.40 -4.04
CA GLN A 687 17.45 -25.21 -3.30
C GLN A 687 18.37 -24.30 -4.14
N ARG A 688 19.32 -24.86 -4.91
CA ARG A 688 20.20 -24.05 -5.78
C ARG A 688 19.43 -23.36 -6.89
N LEU A 689 18.43 -24.02 -7.50
CA LEU A 689 17.56 -23.41 -8.51
C LEU A 689 16.76 -22.23 -7.93
N LEU A 690 16.07 -22.43 -6.80
CA LEU A 690 15.33 -21.37 -6.10
C LEU A 690 16.26 -20.24 -5.61
N GLY A 691 17.47 -20.57 -5.17
CA GLY A 691 18.47 -19.59 -4.77
C GLY A 691 18.86 -18.63 -5.92
N LYS A 692 18.92 -19.14 -7.15
CA LYS A 692 19.16 -18.35 -8.39
C LYS A 692 17.93 -17.57 -8.83
N SER A 693 16.72 -18.12 -8.70
CA SER A 693 15.51 -17.60 -9.35
C SER A 693 15.10 -16.19 -8.92
N TRP A 694 14.25 -15.56 -9.74
CA TRP A 694 13.60 -14.31 -9.37
C TRP A 694 12.49 -14.53 -8.33
N SER A 695 12.11 -13.46 -7.64
CA SER A 695 10.90 -13.44 -6.82
C SER A 695 9.74 -13.06 -7.73
N VAL A 696 8.80 -14.00 -7.96
CA VAL A 696 7.70 -13.82 -8.93
C VAL A 696 6.88 -12.56 -8.65
N PRO A 697 6.51 -12.20 -7.39
CA PRO A 697 5.78 -10.97 -7.11
C PRO A 697 6.54 -9.69 -7.52
N VAL A 698 7.88 -9.68 -7.44
CA VAL A 698 8.72 -8.54 -7.86
C VAL A 698 8.69 -8.39 -9.39
N ILE A 699 8.76 -9.50 -10.11
CA ILE A 699 8.70 -9.49 -11.58
C ILE A 699 7.28 -9.16 -12.03
N ARG A 700 6.25 -9.77 -11.44
CA ARG A 700 4.83 -9.43 -11.64
C ARG A 700 4.58 -7.94 -11.42
N HIS A 701 5.17 -7.33 -10.39
CA HIS A 701 5.15 -5.89 -10.19
C HIS A 701 5.83 -5.15 -11.36
N LEU A 702 7.10 -5.43 -11.67
CA LEU A 702 7.82 -4.72 -12.75
C LEU A 702 7.13 -4.83 -14.12
N LEU A 703 6.56 -5.99 -14.44
CA LEU A 703 5.92 -6.29 -15.74
C LEU A 703 4.45 -5.85 -15.84
N SER A 704 3.77 -5.49 -14.73
CA SER A 704 2.34 -5.14 -14.80
C SER A 704 1.93 -4.00 -15.76
N PRO A 705 2.78 -3.01 -16.09
CA PRO A 705 2.47 -2.00 -17.11
C PRO A 705 2.40 -2.55 -18.54
N LEU A 706 2.92 -3.75 -18.82
CA LEU A 706 2.83 -4.38 -20.15
C LEU A 706 1.37 -4.64 -20.58
N LYS A 707 0.43 -4.71 -19.62
CA LYS A 707 -1.02 -4.76 -19.90
C LYS A 707 -1.58 -3.50 -20.59
N ASP A 708 -0.81 -2.41 -20.67
CA ASP A 708 -1.17 -1.23 -21.46
C ASP A 708 -0.65 -1.27 -22.92
N TYR A 709 0.10 -2.31 -23.30
CA TYR A 709 0.75 -2.46 -24.61
C TYR A 709 0.43 -3.77 -25.34
N PHE A 710 0.20 -4.86 -24.61
CA PHE A 710 0.01 -6.20 -25.16
C PHE A 710 -1.34 -6.81 -24.78
N LYS A 711 -1.77 -7.80 -25.56
CA LYS A 711 -3.02 -8.55 -25.36
C LYS A 711 -2.94 -9.35 -24.07
N CYS A 712 -4.07 -9.54 -23.42
CA CYS A 712 -4.18 -10.40 -22.26
C CYS A 712 -5.33 -11.39 -22.45
N GLU A 713 -5.21 -12.54 -21.80
CA GLU A 713 -6.30 -13.50 -21.62
C GLU A 713 -7.48 -12.82 -20.89
N ALA A 714 -8.70 -13.24 -21.23
CA ALA A 714 -9.96 -12.57 -20.87
C ALA A 714 -10.76 -13.34 -19.79
#